data_AF-A0A4D7BDP2-F1
#
_entry.id   AF-A0A4D7BDP2-F1
#
_cell.length_a   1.000
_cell.length_b   1.000
_cell.length_c   1.000
_cell.angle_alpha   90.00
_cell.angle_beta   90.00
_cell.angle_gamma   90.00
#
_symmetry.space_group_name_H-M   'P 1'
#
loop_
_entity.id
_entity.type
_entity.pdbx_description
1 polymer ?
#
loop_
_entity_poly.entity_id
_entity_poly.type
_entity_poly.pdbx_seq_one_letter_code
_entity_poly.pdbx_strand_id
1 'polypeptide(L)'
;MPLPLETVHRPEERVLRQLAEAALFEGMADLDAACADGPGPLEWRIGTRRFRATGATGPFGRLRLEPSTIEMAEPDGSWRAADLTGFAKALPATPERRAQLLAELRQTVELCRWNAKTLVPPDRRALPFAQLDSALWEGHPYHPCFKARTGFSLADHRRYGPECAKPFRLQWLAVRRDAISVSLPSGEVEFWRAELGEERDLLARRLGEAGLSFETHALLPVHPWQMQRLREGPLRPWLAERRAVALGAAGARYFASQSLRTLHNLDDPHASSVKLAMSLVSTSSLRNLDPHFVLTGPALSEWLAGLVAGDPLLRGRCRMDILREYASALVDPAGPLAGQLGALWREAPRLAPGEAAVPFNALMMREADGAAFVSPWLTRHGLQAWLDRLVEVAVLPVWHLLVAHGVALEAHGQNMILVHRGGWPERVILRDFHESAEYAPDFVSDPARVPDFAAIDPAHGGPVDDRFHAMRSASVLAELVTDSLFVFSLSETTHLLHRLHGLDETDFWRRLGRRLLRHATEHGLENRLARLRIDAPQLRVEALLSRKLGLDEARCSRLVANAFLPPEQPSGDVMIEIDEQMMTAAEMDAAIRRVGTRARLQGGRGERVAARLRDTTECLAFILAARQLGVTLLPIHPALPDDGARRLAERAGCHRLFLDDLDGEILTGAAPPVPGEGQLLQMSSGTTGDPKCIARNWSAVEREVESYVSAFTEPEGMTPVIACPITHSYGLICGLFVGLRRSQPPVVLDHTNPKYLLRRLREIDRPLLYTSPAMLHTLARLLPEGERMHAAMTSGTLLPGPWFDAIRSRVVHFFQQYGCSEVGCIAVNPDLRQPDAIGRSLPHHRVLAGESAERPAEIVVESEAGQVRTADLGYARPDGMLIFVSRMDDTINVSGLNVYPGEVEDVVMAMPGVTDAVAFARSDPFAGERVTLLFSAEAPVPPRALQDWCRRWLAGHQVPGEAVQVRAIPRQANGKISRREVAERYRNGLLAEVVA
;
A
#
# COMPACT_ATOMS: atom_id res chain seq x y z
N MET A 1 10.48 -28.89 -3.85
CA MET A 1 11.05 -29.06 -2.48
C MET A 1 10.03 -28.50 -1.51
N PRO A 2 9.96 -29.02 -0.28
CA PRO A 2 8.94 -28.63 0.69
C PRO A 2 9.13 -27.15 1.11
N LEU A 3 8.19 -26.63 1.90
CA LEU A 3 8.14 -25.22 2.34
C LEU A 3 9.43 -24.84 3.12
N PRO A 4 9.66 -23.56 3.46
CA PRO A 4 10.85 -23.14 4.21
C PRO A 4 11.10 -24.02 5.45
N LEU A 5 12.37 -24.35 5.72
CA LEU A 5 12.84 -25.20 6.82
C LEU A 5 12.48 -26.69 6.75
N GLU A 6 11.66 -27.13 5.79
CA GLU A 6 11.25 -28.53 5.70
C GLU A 6 12.27 -29.41 4.97
N THR A 7 12.33 -30.68 5.37
CA THR A 7 13.21 -31.68 4.76
C THR A 7 12.39 -32.73 4.02
N VAL A 8 12.69 -32.98 2.74
CA VAL A 8 11.99 -33.96 1.88
C VAL A 8 11.95 -35.36 2.51
N HIS A 9 13.03 -35.74 3.21
CA HIS A 9 13.19 -37.06 3.81
C HIS A 9 12.51 -37.23 5.18
N ARG A 10 11.92 -36.17 5.74
CA ARG A 10 11.20 -36.20 7.03
C ARG A 10 9.78 -35.64 6.94
N PRO A 11 8.91 -36.23 6.11
CA PRO A 11 7.56 -35.73 5.90
C PRO A 11 6.69 -35.72 7.15
N GLU A 12 6.97 -36.57 8.14
CA GLU A 12 6.30 -36.57 9.44
C GLU A 12 6.44 -35.25 10.21
N GLU A 13 7.60 -34.59 10.15
CA GLU A 13 7.84 -33.32 10.83
C GLU A 13 6.98 -32.21 10.20
N ARG A 14 6.89 -32.20 8.86
CA ARG A 14 5.99 -31.29 8.11
C ARG A 14 4.53 -31.51 8.49
N VAL A 15 4.07 -32.76 8.47
CA VAL A 15 2.67 -33.09 8.75
C VAL A 15 2.31 -32.72 10.20
N LEU A 16 3.22 -32.97 11.16
CA LEU A 16 3.05 -32.58 12.55
C LEU A 16 3.01 -31.04 12.72
N ARG A 17 3.92 -30.33 12.04
CA ARG A 17 3.95 -28.86 12.03
C ARG A 17 2.63 -28.26 11.53
N GLN A 18 2.17 -28.69 10.35
CA GLN A 18 0.91 -28.22 9.79
C GLN A 18 -0.29 -28.56 10.69
N LEU A 19 -0.28 -29.74 11.34
CA LEU A 19 -1.32 -30.12 12.29
C LEU A 19 -1.33 -29.21 13.52
N ALA A 20 -0.15 -28.89 14.06
CA ALA A 20 -0.01 -28.00 15.21
C ALA A 20 -0.39 -26.56 14.87
N GLU A 21 0.09 -26.03 13.74
CA GLU A 21 -0.27 -24.70 13.24
C GLU A 21 -1.76 -24.56 13.00
N ALA A 22 -2.41 -25.54 12.34
CA ALA A 22 -3.84 -25.53 12.12
C ALA A 22 -4.64 -25.61 13.43
N ALA A 23 -4.19 -26.43 14.40
CA ALA A 23 -4.83 -26.50 15.71
C ALA A 23 -4.75 -25.19 16.50
N LEU A 24 -3.60 -24.51 16.45
CA LEU A 24 -3.41 -23.19 17.06
C LEU A 24 -4.24 -22.11 16.35
N PHE A 25 -4.13 -22.05 15.03
CA PHE A 25 -4.78 -21.03 14.22
C PHE A 25 -6.31 -21.07 14.32
N GLU A 26 -6.90 -22.27 14.37
CA GLU A 26 -8.35 -22.45 14.48
C GLU A 26 -8.86 -22.36 15.93
N GLY A 27 -7.98 -22.08 16.90
CA GLY A 27 -8.36 -21.90 18.31
C GLY A 27 -8.75 -23.19 19.02
N MET A 28 -8.22 -24.35 18.58
CA MET A 28 -8.34 -25.63 19.29
C MET A 28 -7.28 -25.79 20.39
N ALA A 29 -6.30 -24.88 20.42
CA ALA A 29 -5.22 -24.84 21.37
C ALA A 29 -5.16 -23.47 22.06
N ASP A 30 -4.93 -23.47 23.36
CA ASP A 30 -4.76 -22.25 24.17
C ASP A 30 -3.27 -21.90 24.24
N LEU A 31 -2.87 -20.80 23.59
CA LEU A 31 -1.50 -20.29 23.60
C LEU A 31 -1.24 -19.55 24.93
N ASP A 32 -0.11 -19.82 25.58
CA ASP A 32 0.26 -19.14 26.83
C ASP A 32 0.66 -17.67 26.55
N ALA A 33 -0.01 -16.73 27.24
CA ALA A 33 0.09 -15.29 26.99
C ALA A 33 1.49 -14.68 27.19
N ALA A 34 2.38 -15.36 27.94
CA ALA A 34 3.74 -14.90 28.20
C ALA A 34 4.68 -15.01 26.98
N CYS A 35 4.26 -15.70 25.91
CA CYS A 35 5.10 -16.00 24.74
C CYS A 35 4.63 -15.32 23.44
N ALA A 36 3.71 -14.35 23.51
CA ALA A 36 3.00 -13.84 22.34
C ALA A 36 3.79 -12.85 21.46
N ASP A 37 4.90 -12.28 21.95
CA ASP A 37 5.63 -11.20 21.25
C ASP A 37 7.06 -11.61 20.83
N GLY A 38 7.24 -11.81 19.52
CA GLY A 38 8.55 -12.03 18.87
C GLY A 38 8.90 -13.50 18.55
N PRO A 39 9.98 -13.74 17.78
CA PRO A 39 10.46 -15.10 17.52
C PRO A 39 10.98 -15.73 18.82
N GLY A 40 10.36 -16.82 19.26
CA GLY A 40 10.66 -17.40 20.57
C GLY A 40 9.99 -18.76 20.82
N PRO A 41 10.21 -19.33 22.02
CA PRO A 41 9.52 -20.55 22.45
C PRO A 41 8.04 -20.25 22.71
N LEU A 42 7.17 -20.82 21.88
CA LEU A 42 5.73 -20.80 22.06
C LEU A 42 5.32 -22.02 22.88
N GLU A 43 4.56 -21.83 23.94
CA GLU A 43 3.94 -22.90 24.73
C GLU A 43 2.42 -22.82 24.60
N TRP A 44 1.77 -23.98 24.48
CA TRP A 44 0.31 -24.05 24.36
C TRP A 44 -0.27 -25.33 24.96
N ARG A 45 -1.58 -25.33 25.13
CA ARG A 45 -2.34 -26.45 25.70
C ARG A 45 -3.44 -26.92 24.76
N ILE A 46 -3.62 -28.25 24.71
CA ILE A 46 -4.81 -28.87 24.11
C ILE A 46 -5.41 -29.80 25.16
N GLY A 47 -6.49 -29.35 25.79
CA GLY A 47 -7.05 -29.99 26.98
C GLY A 47 -6.02 -30.05 28.12
N THR A 48 -5.66 -31.25 28.57
CA THR A 48 -4.68 -31.44 29.66
C THR A 48 -3.24 -31.56 29.18
N ARG A 49 -3.00 -31.69 27.87
CA ARG A 49 -1.66 -31.86 27.29
C ARG A 49 -1.03 -30.50 27.01
N ARG A 50 0.26 -30.37 27.34
CA ARG A 50 1.07 -29.20 27.03
C ARG A 50 2.03 -29.50 25.88
N PHE A 51 2.24 -28.51 25.04
CA PHE A 51 3.12 -28.55 23.88
C PHE A 51 3.98 -27.29 23.85
N ARG A 52 5.14 -27.37 23.23
CA ARG A 52 5.97 -26.20 22.93
C ARG A 52 6.71 -26.35 21.62
N ALA A 53 7.08 -25.23 21.00
CA ALA A 53 7.89 -25.19 19.79
C ALA A 53 8.50 -23.80 19.59
N THR A 54 9.54 -23.69 18.77
CA THR A 54 10.01 -22.40 18.28
C THR A 54 9.13 -21.95 17.12
N GLY A 55 8.71 -20.70 17.12
CA GLY A 55 7.93 -20.15 16.02
C GLY A 55 7.71 -18.65 16.11
N ALA A 56 6.93 -18.14 15.17
CA ALA A 56 6.49 -16.75 15.13
C ALA A 56 5.06 -16.65 14.59
N THR A 57 4.43 -15.50 14.85
CA THR A 57 3.11 -15.16 14.30
C THR A 57 3.31 -14.37 13.01
N GLY A 58 2.75 -14.89 11.91
CA GLY A 58 2.73 -14.24 10.61
C GLY A 58 1.43 -13.45 10.35
N PRO A 59 1.23 -12.98 9.11
CA PRO A 59 0.02 -12.25 8.73
C PRO A 59 -1.25 -13.05 9.03
N PHE A 60 -2.33 -12.34 9.35
CA PHE A 60 -3.61 -12.88 9.79
C PHE A 60 -3.54 -13.72 11.07
N GLY A 61 -2.46 -13.64 11.85
CA GLY A 61 -2.27 -14.49 13.02
C GLY A 61 -1.88 -15.92 12.67
N ARG A 62 -1.42 -16.20 11.44
CA ARG A 62 -0.95 -17.53 11.02
C ARG A 62 0.33 -17.89 11.75
N LEU A 63 0.32 -18.97 12.52
CA LEU A 63 1.53 -19.45 13.20
C LEU A 63 2.51 -20.07 12.19
N ARG A 64 3.80 -19.80 12.36
CA ARG A 64 4.91 -20.32 11.57
C ARG A 64 5.87 -21.05 12.51
N LEU A 65 5.61 -22.34 12.75
CA LEU A 65 6.39 -23.18 13.67
C LEU A 65 7.59 -23.82 12.95
N GLU A 66 8.68 -24.07 13.67
CA GLU A 66 9.81 -24.80 13.12
C GLU A 66 9.59 -26.32 13.23
N PRO A 67 9.61 -27.10 12.11
CA PRO A 67 9.14 -28.49 12.08
C PRO A 67 9.74 -29.43 13.13
N SER A 68 11.03 -29.30 13.42
CA SER A 68 11.76 -30.21 14.31
C SER A 68 11.79 -29.76 15.78
N THR A 69 11.05 -28.71 16.15
CA THR A 69 11.08 -28.12 17.51
C THR A 69 9.85 -28.46 18.35
N ILE A 70 8.88 -29.20 17.80
CA ILE A 70 7.61 -29.47 18.48
C ILE A 70 7.80 -30.57 19.53
N GLU A 71 7.61 -30.19 20.79
CA GLU A 71 7.71 -31.05 21.96
C GLU A 71 6.37 -31.15 22.70
N MET A 72 6.18 -32.26 23.41
CA MET A 72 5.03 -32.53 24.26
C MET A 72 5.51 -32.84 25.69
N ALA A 73 4.80 -32.30 26.68
CA ALA A 73 5.10 -32.55 28.08
C ALA A 73 4.67 -33.96 28.51
N GLU A 74 5.54 -34.64 29.24
CA GLU A 74 5.28 -35.90 29.92
C GLU A 74 4.62 -35.68 31.30
N PRO A 75 3.98 -36.72 31.88
CA PRO A 75 3.37 -36.63 33.20
C PRO A 75 4.33 -36.23 34.33
N ASP A 76 5.63 -36.51 34.17
CA ASP A 76 6.68 -36.14 35.12
C ASP A 76 7.18 -34.70 34.96
N GLY A 77 6.63 -33.94 34.00
CA GLY A 77 7.01 -32.56 33.72
C GLY A 77 8.18 -32.41 32.75
N SER A 78 8.81 -33.49 32.31
CA SER A 78 9.83 -33.46 31.25
C SER A 78 9.22 -33.21 29.87
N TRP A 79 10.05 -32.80 28.91
CA TRP A 79 9.64 -32.57 27.53
C TRP A 79 10.26 -33.63 26.63
N ARG A 80 9.47 -34.13 25.68
CA ARG A 80 9.96 -35.01 24.61
C ARG A 80 9.48 -34.52 23.25
N ALA A 81 10.16 -34.95 22.19
CA ALA A 81 9.67 -34.74 20.83
C ALA A 81 8.21 -35.26 20.69
N ALA A 82 7.34 -34.41 20.15
CA ALA A 82 5.96 -34.75 19.90
C ALA A 82 5.86 -35.72 18.71
N ASP A 83 4.79 -36.51 18.69
CA ASP A 83 4.49 -37.42 17.58
C ASP A 83 3.02 -37.27 17.15
N LEU A 84 2.71 -37.67 15.91
CA LEU A 84 1.37 -37.54 15.34
C LEU A 84 0.29 -38.25 16.17
N THR A 85 0.64 -39.37 16.82
CA THR A 85 -0.33 -40.15 17.59
C THR A 85 -0.68 -39.44 18.90
N GLY A 86 0.33 -38.95 19.62
CA GLY A 86 0.17 -38.16 20.84
C GLY A 86 -0.60 -36.87 20.58
N PHE A 87 -0.23 -36.15 19.51
CA PHE A 87 -0.89 -34.90 19.14
C PHE A 87 -2.36 -35.12 18.72
N ALA A 88 -2.63 -36.06 17.80
CA ALA A 88 -3.98 -36.34 17.35
C ALA A 88 -4.91 -36.82 18.48
N LYS A 89 -4.38 -37.51 19.49
CA LYS A 89 -5.13 -37.92 20.69
C LYS A 89 -5.57 -36.75 21.56
N ALA A 90 -4.87 -35.61 21.51
CA ALA A 90 -5.18 -34.43 22.31
C ALA A 90 -6.33 -33.60 21.70
N LEU A 91 -6.49 -33.61 20.36
CA LEU A 91 -7.46 -32.78 19.63
C LEU A 91 -8.91 -32.99 20.10
N PRO A 92 -9.77 -31.97 20.14
CA PRO A 92 -11.09 -32.04 20.77
C PRO A 92 -12.18 -32.74 19.93
N ALA A 93 -11.96 -33.98 19.48
CA ALA A 93 -12.90 -34.77 18.66
C ALA A 93 -13.19 -36.17 19.23
N THR A 94 -14.17 -36.87 18.66
CA THR A 94 -14.50 -38.25 19.07
C THR A 94 -13.34 -39.22 18.76
N PRO A 95 -13.21 -40.34 19.48
CA PRO A 95 -12.18 -41.35 19.20
C PRO A 95 -12.14 -41.81 17.74
N GLU A 96 -13.31 -41.96 17.10
CA GLU A 96 -13.46 -42.40 15.71
C GLU A 96 -12.90 -41.35 14.75
N ARG A 97 -13.26 -40.07 14.95
CA ARG A 97 -12.75 -38.96 14.14
C ARG A 97 -11.25 -38.77 14.30
N ARG A 98 -10.72 -38.90 15.53
CA ARG A 98 -9.27 -38.89 15.78
C ARG A 98 -8.55 -40.05 15.09
N ALA A 99 -9.13 -41.25 15.12
CA ALA A 99 -8.57 -42.43 14.46
C ALA A 99 -8.56 -42.26 12.94
N GLN A 100 -9.65 -41.75 12.36
CA GLN A 100 -9.72 -41.43 10.94
C GLN A 100 -8.66 -40.39 10.54
N LEU A 101 -8.58 -39.27 11.26
CA LEU A 101 -7.56 -38.24 11.02
C LEU A 101 -6.15 -38.84 11.07
N LEU A 102 -5.85 -39.64 12.09
CA LEU A 102 -4.53 -40.26 12.24
C LEU A 102 -4.19 -41.22 11.09
N ALA A 103 -5.17 -41.98 10.59
CA ALA A 103 -4.99 -42.83 9.42
C ALA A 103 -4.63 -42.01 8.17
N GLU A 104 -5.33 -40.90 7.94
CA GLU A 104 -5.11 -40.01 6.80
C GLU A 104 -3.77 -39.23 6.88
N LEU A 105 -3.36 -38.82 8.09
CA LEU A 105 -2.04 -38.24 8.35
C LEU A 105 -0.94 -39.25 8.05
N ARG A 106 -1.07 -40.49 8.51
CA ARG A 106 -0.10 -41.56 8.24
C ARG A 106 -0.01 -41.89 6.75
N GLN A 107 -1.14 -41.93 6.05
CA GLN A 107 -1.17 -42.13 4.60
C GLN A 107 -0.48 -40.97 3.86
N THR A 108 -0.71 -39.73 4.29
CA THR A 108 -0.01 -38.55 3.75
C THR A 108 1.52 -38.68 3.90
N VAL A 109 1.99 -39.11 5.08
CA VAL A 109 3.42 -39.37 5.34
C VAL A 109 3.95 -40.50 4.46
N GLU A 110 3.23 -41.62 4.34
CA GLU A 110 3.62 -42.78 3.53
C GLU A 110 3.78 -42.40 2.06
N LEU A 111 2.82 -41.69 1.49
CA LEU A 111 2.89 -41.25 0.08
C LEU A 111 4.01 -40.23 -0.15
N CYS A 112 4.28 -39.34 0.82
CA CYS A 112 5.42 -38.44 0.73
C CYS A 112 6.77 -39.19 0.76
N ARG A 113 6.92 -40.19 1.65
CA ARG A 113 8.12 -41.05 1.70
C ARG A 113 8.28 -41.85 0.41
N TRP A 114 7.19 -42.38 -0.12
CA TRP A 114 7.20 -43.10 -1.39
C TRP A 114 7.65 -42.19 -2.54
N ASN A 115 7.12 -40.96 -2.63
CA ASN A 115 7.52 -39.97 -3.62
C ASN A 115 9.02 -39.67 -3.51
N ALA A 116 9.51 -39.33 -2.30
CA ALA A 116 10.90 -39.00 -2.05
C ALA A 116 11.88 -40.14 -2.38
N LYS A 117 11.43 -41.39 -2.23
CA LYS A 117 12.25 -42.59 -2.51
C LYS A 117 12.23 -42.98 -3.99
N THR A 118 11.11 -42.77 -4.68
CA THR A 118 10.83 -43.42 -5.98
C THR A 118 10.93 -42.46 -7.16
N LEU A 119 10.74 -41.17 -6.94
CA LEU A 119 10.58 -40.19 -8.00
C LEU A 119 11.68 -39.13 -7.92
N VAL A 120 12.14 -38.70 -9.09
CA VAL A 120 13.12 -37.62 -9.25
C VAL A 120 12.36 -36.40 -9.75
N PRO A 121 12.37 -35.27 -9.03
CA PRO A 121 11.68 -34.07 -9.49
C PRO A 121 12.32 -33.57 -10.80
N PRO A 122 11.52 -33.26 -11.84
CA PRO A 122 12.03 -32.62 -13.05
C PRO A 122 12.45 -31.17 -12.77
N ASP A 123 13.14 -30.54 -13.73
CA ASP A 123 13.31 -29.09 -13.72
C ASP A 123 11.96 -28.41 -14.02
N ARG A 124 11.25 -28.08 -12.95
CA ARG A 124 9.89 -27.53 -13.00
C ARG A 124 9.82 -26.17 -13.67
N ARG A 125 10.87 -25.36 -13.60
CA ARG A 125 10.88 -24.01 -14.19
C ARG A 125 10.88 -24.05 -15.72
N ALA A 126 11.27 -25.18 -16.31
CA ALA A 126 11.28 -25.42 -17.75
C ALA A 126 10.02 -26.12 -18.27
N LEU A 127 9.13 -26.60 -17.38
CA LEU A 127 7.96 -27.36 -17.79
C LEU A 127 6.83 -26.46 -18.33
N PRO A 128 6.10 -26.90 -19.38
CA PRO A 128 4.86 -26.26 -19.79
C PRO A 128 3.77 -26.46 -18.71
N PHE A 129 2.77 -25.58 -18.73
CA PHE A 129 1.72 -25.48 -17.71
C PHE A 129 1.15 -26.84 -17.27
N ALA A 130 0.65 -27.67 -18.19
CA ALA A 130 -0.02 -28.93 -17.83
C ALA A 130 0.93 -29.91 -17.10
N GLN A 131 2.19 -30.00 -17.56
CA GLN A 131 3.20 -30.84 -16.92
C GLN A 131 3.64 -30.26 -15.58
N LEU A 132 3.79 -28.94 -15.48
CA LEU A 132 4.09 -28.25 -14.23
C LEU A 132 2.98 -28.46 -13.20
N ASP A 133 1.71 -28.31 -13.60
CA ASP A 133 0.54 -28.55 -12.75
C ASP A 133 0.59 -29.97 -12.15
N SER A 134 0.96 -30.97 -12.92
CA SER A 134 1.14 -32.35 -12.43
C SER A 134 2.38 -32.53 -11.53
N ALA A 135 3.46 -31.81 -11.82
CA ALA A 135 4.73 -31.89 -11.10
C ALA A 135 4.72 -31.18 -9.73
N LEU A 136 3.74 -30.32 -9.45
CA LEU A 136 3.54 -29.65 -8.16
C LEU A 136 2.80 -30.57 -7.17
N TRP A 137 3.58 -31.40 -6.49
CA TRP A 137 3.09 -32.45 -5.59
C TRP A 137 3.25 -32.19 -4.09
N GLU A 138 3.64 -30.98 -3.71
CA GLU A 138 3.78 -30.58 -2.32
C GLU A 138 2.44 -30.60 -1.58
N GLY A 139 1.31 -30.46 -2.30
CA GLY A 139 -0.04 -30.43 -1.74
C GLY A 139 -0.35 -29.11 -1.02
N HIS A 140 -1.45 -29.09 -0.29
CA HIS A 140 -1.92 -27.91 0.44
C HIS A 140 -0.88 -27.46 1.50
N PRO A 141 -0.53 -26.15 1.55
CA PRO A 141 0.50 -25.63 2.46
C PRO A 141 0.02 -25.50 3.92
N TYR A 142 -1.29 -25.33 4.13
CA TYR A 142 -1.93 -25.31 5.45
C TYR A 142 -2.41 -26.70 5.94
N HIS A 143 -3.24 -27.39 5.16
CA HIS A 143 -3.96 -28.57 5.63
C HIS A 143 -3.05 -29.80 5.86
N PRO A 144 -3.07 -30.46 7.04
CA PRO A 144 -2.08 -31.50 7.37
C PRO A 144 -2.28 -32.84 6.63
N CYS A 145 -3.51 -33.15 6.20
CA CYS A 145 -3.81 -34.35 5.40
C CYS A 145 -3.78 -34.10 3.88
N PHE A 146 -2.92 -33.18 3.41
CA PHE A 146 -2.88 -32.71 2.02
C PHE A 146 -2.67 -33.81 0.95
N LYS A 147 -2.28 -35.03 1.35
CA LYS A 147 -2.09 -36.17 0.45
C LYS A 147 -2.72 -37.45 1.01
N ALA A 148 -3.83 -37.36 1.73
CA ALA A 148 -4.49 -38.54 2.30
C ALA A 148 -4.84 -39.58 1.23
N ARG A 149 -5.62 -39.22 0.20
CA ARG A 149 -6.03 -40.12 -0.90
C ARG A 149 -6.66 -41.42 -0.40
N THR A 150 -7.53 -41.32 0.61
CA THR A 150 -8.23 -42.46 1.21
C THR A 150 -9.01 -43.21 0.13
N GLY A 151 -8.64 -44.48 -0.08
CA GLY A 151 -9.14 -45.33 -1.16
C GLY A 151 -8.07 -45.74 -2.19
N PHE A 152 -6.96 -45.01 -2.31
CA PHE A 152 -5.83 -45.43 -3.15
C PHE A 152 -4.89 -46.39 -2.43
N SER A 153 -4.51 -47.46 -3.11
CA SER A 153 -3.31 -48.23 -2.78
C SER A 153 -2.04 -47.54 -3.30
N LEU A 154 -0.85 -48.02 -2.89
CA LEU A 154 0.42 -47.57 -3.49
C LEU A 154 0.49 -47.86 -5.00
N ALA A 155 -0.14 -48.94 -5.47
CA ALA A 155 -0.21 -49.24 -6.90
C ALA A 155 -1.06 -48.22 -7.66
N ASP A 156 -2.20 -47.81 -7.06
CA ASP A 156 -3.05 -46.75 -7.61
C ASP A 156 -2.33 -45.41 -7.61
N HIS A 157 -1.66 -45.05 -6.52
CA HIS A 157 -0.83 -43.85 -6.43
C HIS A 157 0.25 -43.83 -7.53
N ARG A 158 0.93 -44.96 -7.76
CA ARG A 158 1.94 -45.10 -8.82
C ARG A 158 1.35 -44.98 -10.23
N ARG A 159 0.06 -45.30 -10.40
CA ARG A 159 -0.61 -45.34 -11.71
C ARG A 159 -1.35 -44.05 -12.05
N TYR A 160 -2.01 -43.45 -11.08
CA TYR A 160 -2.95 -42.33 -11.25
C TYR A 160 -2.57 -41.08 -10.44
N GLY A 161 -1.57 -41.17 -9.55
CA GLY A 161 -1.07 -39.99 -8.85
C GLY A 161 -0.44 -39.00 -9.83
N PRO A 162 -0.76 -37.69 -9.74
CA PRO A 162 -0.23 -36.65 -10.64
C PRO A 162 1.30 -36.68 -10.69
N GLU A 163 1.91 -36.98 -9.56
CA GLU A 163 3.36 -36.99 -9.36
C GLU A 163 4.12 -37.93 -10.28
N CYS A 164 3.46 -39.00 -10.70
CA CYS A 164 4.04 -39.98 -11.60
C CYS A 164 3.90 -39.59 -13.06
N ALA A 165 3.01 -38.63 -13.37
CA ALA A 165 2.62 -38.19 -14.70
C ALA A 165 2.39 -39.33 -15.71
N LYS A 166 1.89 -40.48 -15.24
CA LYS A 166 1.71 -41.66 -16.09
C LYS A 166 0.47 -41.52 -16.95
N PRO A 167 0.57 -41.71 -18.27
CA PRO A 167 -0.59 -41.63 -19.14
C PRO A 167 -1.52 -42.83 -18.98
N PHE A 168 -2.82 -42.58 -19.09
CA PHE A 168 -3.87 -43.59 -19.21
C PHE A 168 -5.00 -43.09 -20.13
N ARG A 169 -5.79 -44.01 -20.68
CA ARG A 169 -7.00 -43.68 -21.43
C ARG A 169 -8.22 -43.76 -20.51
N LEU A 170 -9.24 -42.94 -20.79
CA LEU A 170 -10.51 -42.98 -20.05
C LEU A 170 -11.30 -44.25 -20.40
N GLN A 171 -12.12 -44.72 -19.45
CA GLN A 171 -13.10 -45.77 -19.71
C GLN A 171 -14.40 -45.12 -20.15
N TRP A 172 -15.09 -45.71 -21.12
CA TRP A 172 -16.36 -45.19 -21.63
C TRP A 172 -17.54 -46.04 -21.18
N LEU A 173 -18.60 -45.35 -20.78
CA LEU A 173 -19.90 -45.92 -20.44
C LEU A 173 -20.94 -45.34 -21.40
N ALA A 174 -21.79 -46.20 -21.96
CA ALA A 174 -23.04 -45.76 -22.59
C ALA A 174 -24.16 -45.90 -21.58
N VAL A 175 -24.89 -44.83 -21.28
CA VAL A 175 -25.94 -44.79 -20.25
C VAL A 175 -27.27 -44.45 -20.91
N ARG A 176 -28.34 -45.14 -20.53
CA ARG A 176 -29.68 -44.90 -21.07
C ARG A 176 -30.08 -43.43 -20.86
N ARG A 177 -30.68 -42.82 -21.88
CA ARG A 177 -30.94 -41.36 -21.93
C ARG A 177 -31.82 -40.83 -20.80
N ASP A 178 -32.69 -41.65 -20.22
CA ASP A 178 -33.53 -41.27 -19.07
C ASP A 178 -32.76 -41.21 -17.73
N ALA A 179 -31.50 -41.65 -17.72
CA ALA A 179 -30.67 -41.76 -16.53
C ALA A 179 -29.42 -40.87 -16.58
N ILE A 180 -29.26 -40.08 -17.63
CA ILE A 180 -28.14 -39.16 -17.83
C ILE A 180 -28.66 -37.81 -18.33
N SER A 181 -28.19 -36.75 -17.70
CA SER A 181 -28.42 -35.37 -18.11
C SER A 181 -27.13 -34.80 -18.67
N VAL A 182 -27.21 -34.08 -19.78
CA VAL A 182 -26.06 -33.46 -20.45
C VAL A 182 -26.34 -32.00 -20.75
N SER A 183 -25.32 -31.16 -20.61
CA SER A 183 -25.32 -29.76 -21.02
C SER A 183 -24.13 -29.56 -21.95
N LEU A 184 -24.39 -29.39 -23.24
CA LEU A 184 -23.38 -29.34 -24.30
C LEU A 184 -23.49 -28.00 -25.06
N PRO A 185 -22.37 -27.42 -25.54
CA PRO A 185 -22.38 -26.15 -26.26
C PRO A 185 -22.93 -26.26 -27.70
N SER A 186 -23.04 -27.49 -28.21
CA SER A 186 -23.43 -27.81 -29.58
C SER A 186 -24.25 -29.11 -29.59
N GLY A 187 -24.71 -29.53 -30.78
CA GLY A 187 -25.38 -30.83 -30.92
C GLY A 187 -24.46 -31.98 -30.49
N GLU A 188 -25.03 -33.01 -29.85
CA GLU A 188 -24.28 -34.12 -29.24
C GLU A 188 -23.34 -34.83 -30.23
N VAL A 189 -23.76 -34.99 -31.50
CA VAL A 189 -22.92 -35.61 -32.54
C VAL A 189 -21.70 -34.76 -32.88
N GLU A 190 -21.88 -33.44 -32.98
CA GLU A 190 -20.81 -32.49 -33.27
C GLU A 190 -19.81 -32.43 -32.11
N PHE A 191 -20.33 -32.36 -30.89
CA PHE A 191 -19.52 -32.36 -29.67
C PHE A 191 -18.64 -33.61 -29.60
N TRP A 192 -19.21 -34.81 -29.73
CA TRP A 192 -18.41 -36.04 -29.67
C TRP A 192 -17.45 -36.20 -30.85
N ARG A 193 -17.77 -35.65 -32.02
CA ARG A 193 -16.82 -35.63 -33.15
C ARG A 193 -15.62 -34.73 -32.85
N ALA A 194 -15.83 -33.59 -32.20
CA ALA A 194 -14.76 -32.70 -31.77
C ALA A 194 -13.89 -33.33 -30.67
N GLU A 195 -14.51 -33.96 -29.66
CA GLU A 195 -13.79 -34.53 -28.51
C GLU A 195 -13.10 -35.88 -28.80
N LEU A 196 -13.67 -36.71 -29.69
CA LEU A 196 -13.19 -38.08 -29.92
C LEU A 196 -12.69 -38.35 -31.33
N GLY A 197 -13.01 -37.52 -32.32
CA GLY A 197 -12.69 -37.78 -33.72
C GLY A 197 -13.14 -39.17 -34.17
N GLU A 198 -12.22 -39.95 -34.75
CA GLU A 198 -12.48 -41.31 -35.25
C GLU A 198 -12.80 -42.34 -34.14
N GLU A 199 -12.37 -42.08 -32.89
CA GLU A 199 -12.63 -42.98 -31.75
C GLU A 199 -14.13 -43.01 -31.39
N ARG A 200 -14.92 -42.02 -31.81
CA ARG A 200 -16.38 -42.05 -31.73
C ARG A 200 -16.95 -43.26 -32.48
N ASP A 201 -16.45 -43.56 -33.67
CA ASP A 201 -16.97 -44.64 -34.51
C ASP A 201 -16.58 -46.01 -33.98
N LEU A 202 -15.46 -46.11 -33.25
CA LEU A 202 -15.11 -47.28 -32.46
C LEU A 202 -16.13 -47.52 -31.33
N LEU A 203 -16.47 -46.48 -30.57
CA LEU A 203 -17.47 -46.57 -29.50
C LEU A 203 -18.87 -46.89 -30.05
N ALA A 204 -19.24 -46.31 -31.20
CA ALA A 204 -20.49 -46.61 -31.90
C ALA A 204 -20.58 -48.09 -32.28
N ARG A 205 -19.50 -48.67 -32.83
CA ARG A 205 -19.43 -50.10 -33.18
C ARG A 205 -19.60 -50.99 -31.94
N ARG A 206 -18.88 -50.71 -30.85
CA ARG A 206 -18.99 -51.47 -29.59
C ARG A 206 -20.40 -51.39 -28.97
N LEU A 207 -21.06 -50.24 -29.10
CA LEU A 207 -22.44 -50.08 -28.65
C LEU A 207 -23.42 -50.87 -29.54
N GLY A 208 -23.18 -50.86 -30.86
CA GLY A 208 -23.95 -51.67 -31.82
C GLY A 208 -23.80 -53.17 -31.60
N GLU A 209 -22.61 -53.66 -31.24
CA GLU A 209 -22.37 -55.06 -30.84
C GLU A 209 -23.19 -55.47 -29.60
N ALA A 210 -23.52 -54.52 -28.73
CA ALA A 210 -24.41 -54.73 -27.59
C ALA A 210 -25.91 -54.66 -27.97
N GLY A 211 -26.24 -54.39 -29.23
CA GLY A 211 -27.60 -54.23 -29.74
C GLY A 211 -28.24 -52.89 -29.38
N LEU A 212 -27.42 -51.85 -29.16
CA LEU A 212 -27.85 -50.52 -28.73
C LEU A 212 -27.35 -49.43 -29.69
N SER A 213 -27.86 -48.20 -29.54
CA SER A 213 -27.48 -47.06 -30.38
C SER A 213 -27.40 -45.78 -29.57
N PHE A 214 -26.79 -44.73 -30.14
CA PHE A 214 -26.78 -43.40 -29.52
C PHE A 214 -28.15 -42.73 -29.50
N GLU A 215 -29.19 -43.29 -30.13
CA GLU A 215 -30.56 -42.78 -29.96
C GLU A 215 -31.12 -43.12 -28.58
N THR A 216 -30.70 -44.25 -28.01
CA THR A 216 -31.21 -44.73 -26.70
C THR A 216 -30.25 -44.50 -25.55
N HIS A 217 -28.95 -44.33 -25.85
CA HIS A 217 -27.90 -44.16 -24.85
C HIS A 217 -27.00 -42.96 -25.18
N ALA A 218 -26.52 -42.27 -24.16
CA ALA A 218 -25.51 -41.21 -24.27
C ALA A 218 -24.17 -41.68 -23.69
N LEU A 219 -23.07 -41.06 -24.15
CA LEU A 219 -21.72 -41.39 -23.70
C LEU A 219 -21.35 -40.66 -22.41
N LEU A 220 -20.60 -41.34 -21.54
CA LEU A 220 -19.96 -40.75 -20.38
C LEU A 220 -18.51 -41.27 -20.26
N PRO A 221 -17.50 -40.39 -20.19
CA PRO A 221 -16.16 -40.78 -19.79
C PRO A 221 -16.08 -41.01 -18.27
N VAL A 222 -15.32 -42.03 -17.87
CA VAL A 222 -15.14 -42.42 -16.47
C VAL A 222 -13.66 -42.70 -16.20
N HIS A 223 -13.17 -42.23 -15.06
CA HIS A 223 -11.80 -42.50 -14.65
C HIS A 223 -11.60 -44.02 -14.48
N PRO A 224 -10.50 -44.63 -14.98
CA PRO A 224 -10.32 -46.09 -14.91
C PRO A 224 -10.43 -46.69 -13.51
N TRP A 225 -9.86 -46.03 -12.51
CA TRP A 225 -9.99 -46.43 -11.10
C TRP A 225 -11.45 -46.38 -10.60
N GLN A 226 -12.20 -45.33 -10.97
CA GLN A 226 -13.61 -45.18 -10.59
C GLN A 226 -14.47 -46.25 -11.26
N MET A 227 -14.22 -46.53 -12.55
CA MET A 227 -14.91 -47.59 -13.29
C MET A 227 -14.72 -48.96 -12.62
N GLN A 228 -13.49 -49.31 -12.24
CA GLN A 228 -13.22 -50.58 -11.54
C GLN A 228 -14.00 -50.67 -10.23
N ARG A 229 -13.93 -49.63 -9.39
CA ARG A 229 -14.61 -49.58 -8.11
C ARG A 229 -16.14 -49.69 -8.23
N LEU A 230 -16.72 -48.97 -9.19
CA LEU A 230 -18.17 -48.94 -9.35
C LEU A 230 -18.72 -50.23 -9.96
N ARG A 231 -17.98 -50.87 -10.89
CA ARG A 231 -18.38 -52.15 -11.52
C ARG A 231 -18.60 -53.26 -10.51
N GLU A 232 -17.83 -53.28 -9.43
CA GLU A 232 -17.95 -54.26 -8.35
C GLU A 232 -19.01 -53.86 -7.31
N GLY A 233 -19.54 -52.64 -7.37
CA GLY A 233 -20.50 -52.08 -6.42
C GLY A 233 -21.77 -51.53 -7.11
N PRO A 234 -22.08 -50.23 -6.95
CA PRO A 234 -23.40 -49.67 -7.29
C PRO A 234 -23.72 -49.63 -8.79
N LEU A 235 -22.72 -49.77 -9.68
CA LEU A 235 -22.96 -49.85 -11.13
C LEU A 235 -23.36 -51.26 -11.59
N ARG A 236 -23.13 -52.30 -10.76
CA ARG A 236 -23.39 -53.70 -11.13
C ARG A 236 -24.84 -53.97 -11.55
N PRO A 237 -25.89 -53.50 -10.84
CA PRO A 237 -27.28 -53.71 -11.25
C PRO A 237 -27.58 -53.05 -12.60
N TRP A 238 -27.05 -51.85 -12.84
CA TRP A 238 -27.27 -51.10 -14.07
C TRP A 238 -26.66 -51.79 -15.29
N LEU A 239 -25.52 -52.46 -15.13
CA LEU A 239 -24.91 -53.28 -16.18
C LEU A 239 -25.74 -54.54 -16.46
N ALA A 240 -26.27 -55.20 -15.42
CA ALA A 240 -27.11 -56.39 -15.58
C ALA A 240 -28.42 -56.08 -16.30
N GLU A 241 -29.02 -54.92 -16.00
CA GLU A 241 -30.27 -54.44 -16.60
C GLU A 241 -30.07 -53.74 -17.95
N ARG A 242 -28.83 -53.64 -18.44
CA ARG A 242 -28.45 -52.84 -19.63
C ARG A 242 -28.91 -51.38 -19.57
N ARG A 243 -29.10 -50.83 -18.38
CA ARG A 243 -29.30 -49.39 -18.16
C ARG A 243 -28.01 -48.62 -18.40
N ALA A 244 -26.87 -49.29 -18.24
CA ALA A 244 -25.57 -48.82 -18.71
C ALA A 244 -24.78 -49.98 -19.37
N VAL A 245 -23.88 -49.64 -20.30
CA VAL A 245 -23.00 -50.60 -20.97
C VAL A 245 -21.57 -50.06 -21.01
N ALA A 246 -20.63 -50.86 -20.52
CA ALA A 246 -19.22 -50.53 -20.56
C ALA A 246 -18.64 -50.73 -21.97
N LEU A 247 -18.16 -49.66 -22.59
CA LEU A 247 -17.57 -49.68 -23.94
C LEU A 247 -16.03 -49.81 -23.93
N GLY A 248 -15.41 -49.80 -22.76
CA GLY A 248 -13.97 -49.96 -22.58
C GLY A 248 -13.16 -48.68 -22.81
N ALA A 249 -11.84 -48.82 -22.90
CA ALA A 249 -10.94 -47.68 -23.12
C ALA A 249 -10.97 -47.20 -24.57
N ALA A 250 -10.97 -45.88 -24.77
CA ALA A 250 -10.93 -45.20 -26.07
C ALA A 250 -10.47 -43.74 -25.92
N GLY A 251 -10.11 -43.11 -27.03
CA GLY A 251 -9.72 -41.70 -27.07
C GLY A 251 -8.27 -41.41 -26.68
N ALA A 252 -8.00 -40.13 -26.42
CA ALA A 252 -6.67 -39.62 -26.06
C ALA A 252 -6.14 -40.19 -24.74
N ARG A 253 -4.82 -40.10 -24.57
CA ARG A 253 -4.13 -40.36 -23.32
C ARG A 253 -4.17 -39.13 -22.43
N TYR A 254 -4.40 -39.35 -21.15
CA TYR A 254 -4.52 -38.33 -20.13
C TYR A 254 -3.55 -38.59 -18.98
N PHE A 255 -3.18 -37.52 -18.26
CA PHE A 255 -2.51 -37.59 -16.97
C PHE A 255 -3.19 -36.64 -15.97
N ALA A 256 -3.06 -36.94 -14.68
CA ALA A 256 -3.76 -36.21 -13.64
C ALA A 256 -3.08 -34.87 -13.31
N SER A 257 -3.91 -33.83 -13.09
CA SER A 257 -3.51 -32.59 -12.40
C SER A 257 -3.42 -32.79 -10.89
N GLN A 258 -3.06 -31.73 -10.15
CA GLN A 258 -3.01 -31.74 -8.68
C GLN A 258 -4.31 -32.21 -8.01
N SER A 259 -5.45 -32.00 -8.66
CA SER A 259 -6.77 -32.41 -8.15
C SER A 259 -7.05 -33.91 -8.22
N LEU A 260 -6.16 -34.69 -8.86
CA LEU A 260 -6.31 -36.11 -9.26
C LEU A 260 -7.38 -36.36 -10.34
N ARG A 261 -8.50 -35.65 -10.26
CA ARG A 261 -9.71 -35.91 -11.05
C ARG A 261 -9.88 -35.02 -12.27
N THR A 262 -9.18 -33.89 -12.33
CA THR A 262 -9.04 -33.08 -13.55
C THR A 262 -7.84 -33.59 -14.32
N LEU A 263 -8.08 -33.94 -15.58
CA LEU A 263 -7.15 -34.67 -16.42
C LEU A 263 -6.72 -33.81 -17.61
N HIS A 264 -5.42 -33.70 -17.80
CA HIS A 264 -4.81 -33.00 -18.95
C HIS A 264 -4.64 -33.97 -20.11
N ASN A 265 -5.01 -33.53 -21.31
CA ASN A 265 -4.79 -34.30 -22.52
C ASN A 265 -3.29 -34.31 -22.88
N LEU A 266 -2.70 -35.49 -22.98
CA LEU A 266 -1.29 -35.67 -23.33
C LEU A 266 -1.05 -35.59 -24.84
N ASP A 267 -2.01 -36.05 -25.63
CA ASP A 267 -1.87 -36.19 -27.08
C ASP A 267 -2.07 -34.85 -27.79
N ASP A 268 -2.86 -33.94 -27.20
CA ASP A 268 -3.02 -32.55 -27.64
C ASP A 268 -3.04 -31.58 -26.43
N PRO A 269 -2.00 -30.75 -26.23
CA PRO A 269 -1.93 -29.79 -25.13
C PRO A 269 -2.91 -28.62 -25.25
N HIS A 270 -3.54 -28.44 -26.41
CA HIS A 270 -4.56 -27.41 -26.65
C HIS A 270 -6.00 -27.93 -26.46
N ALA A 271 -6.17 -29.24 -26.32
CA ALA A 271 -7.47 -29.84 -26.06
C ALA A 271 -7.95 -29.55 -24.63
N SER A 272 -9.26 -29.59 -24.44
CA SER A 272 -9.88 -29.39 -23.14
C SER A 272 -9.41 -30.40 -22.10
N SER A 273 -9.33 -29.93 -20.85
CA SER A 273 -9.20 -30.83 -19.71
C SER A 273 -10.56 -31.42 -19.34
N VAL A 274 -10.55 -32.64 -18.77
CA VAL A 274 -11.77 -33.32 -18.33
C VAL A 274 -11.72 -33.53 -16.82
N LYS A 275 -12.72 -33.04 -16.09
CA LYS A 275 -12.90 -33.28 -14.66
C LYS A 275 -13.92 -34.40 -14.45
N LEU A 276 -13.52 -35.45 -13.74
CA LEU A 276 -14.34 -36.65 -13.56
C LEU A 276 -14.73 -36.87 -12.10
N ALA A 277 -15.86 -37.52 -11.85
CA ALA A 277 -16.18 -38.01 -10.51
C ALA A 277 -15.18 -39.10 -10.07
N MET A 278 -14.70 -39.01 -8.82
CA MET A 278 -13.82 -40.03 -8.25
C MET A 278 -14.05 -40.18 -6.74
N SER A 279 -14.55 -41.33 -6.30
CA SER A 279 -15.00 -41.57 -4.92
C SER A 279 -13.84 -41.88 -3.96
N LEU A 280 -12.89 -40.96 -3.85
CA LEU A 280 -11.82 -40.97 -2.87
C LEU A 280 -11.83 -39.69 -2.05
N VAL A 281 -11.25 -39.74 -0.85
CA VAL A 281 -11.06 -38.55 -0.01
C VAL A 281 -9.64 -38.04 -0.20
N SER A 282 -9.49 -36.77 -0.60
CA SER A 282 -8.19 -36.11 -0.69
C SER A 282 -8.25 -34.78 0.04
N THR A 283 -7.26 -34.52 0.90
CA THR A 283 -7.31 -33.44 1.90
C THR A 283 -8.45 -33.71 2.89
N SER A 284 -9.63 -33.11 2.68
CA SER A 284 -10.84 -33.32 3.50
C SER A 284 -12.11 -33.52 2.69
N SER A 285 -12.00 -33.45 1.36
CA SER A 285 -13.16 -33.48 0.48
C SER A 285 -13.24 -34.81 -0.24
N LEU A 286 -14.44 -35.37 -0.28
CA LEU A 286 -14.77 -36.46 -1.18
C LEU A 286 -14.74 -35.92 -2.61
N ARG A 287 -14.02 -36.59 -3.52
CA ARG A 287 -13.81 -36.11 -4.89
C ARG A 287 -14.92 -36.56 -5.86
N ASN A 288 -16.12 -36.76 -5.33
CA ASN A 288 -17.37 -36.85 -6.10
C ASN A 288 -17.72 -35.47 -6.67
N LEU A 289 -18.46 -35.45 -7.76
CA LEU A 289 -19.00 -34.20 -8.32
C LEU A 289 -20.37 -33.96 -7.71
N ASP A 290 -20.60 -32.85 -7.04
CA ASP A 290 -21.90 -32.62 -6.41
C ASP A 290 -23.00 -32.48 -7.48
N PRO A 291 -24.06 -33.33 -7.45
CA PRO A 291 -25.11 -33.35 -8.45
C PRO A 291 -25.72 -31.99 -8.76
N HIS A 292 -25.85 -31.12 -7.75
CA HIS A 292 -26.52 -29.84 -7.88
C HIS A 292 -25.70 -28.77 -8.58
N PHE A 293 -24.42 -29.04 -8.83
CA PHE A 293 -23.48 -28.09 -9.41
C PHE A 293 -22.97 -28.49 -10.80
N VAL A 294 -23.05 -29.78 -11.15
CA VAL A 294 -22.51 -30.28 -12.45
C VAL A 294 -23.23 -29.66 -13.64
N LEU A 295 -24.57 -29.61 -13.61
CA LEU A 295 -25.38 -29.13 -14.74
C LEU A 295 -25.43 -27.60 -14.82
N THR A 296 -25.24 -26.90 -13.70
CA THR A 296 -25.18 -25.42 -13.66
C THR A 296 -23.82 -24.86 -14.08
N GLY A 297 -22.74 -25.65 -13.96
CA GLY A 297 -21.36 -25.25 -14.28
C GLY A 297 -21.16 -24.56 -15.63
N PRO A 298 -21.70 -25.06 -16.75
CA PRO A 298 -21.61 -24.39 -18.05
C PRO A 298 -22.26 -23.01 -18.09
N ALA A 299 -23.49 -22.88 -17.56
CA ALA A 299 -24.19 -21.59 -17.53
C ALA A 299 -23.49 -20.57 -16.61
N LEU A 300 -23.01 -21.03 -15.45
CA LEU A 300 -22.23 -20.23 -14.51
C LEU A 300 -20.94 -19.72 -15.15
N SER A 301 -20.16 -20.61 -15.78
CA SER A 301 -18.89 -20.26 -16.42
C SER A 301 -19.08 -19.28 -17.57
N GLU A 302 -20.14 -19.44 -18.36
CA GLU A 302 -20.47 -18.52 -19.45
C GLU A 302 -20.83 -17.13 -18.91
N TRP A 303 -21.64 -17.06 -17.86
CA TRP A 303 -21.97 -15.80 -17.19
C TRP A 303 -20.72 -15.09 -16.65
N LEU A 304 -19.83 -15.81 -15.96
CA LEU A 304 -18.56 -15.26 -15.46
C LEU A 304 -17.69 -14.74 -16.61
N ALA A 305 -17.55 -15.49 -17.69
CA ALA A 305 -16.81 -15.05 -18.87
C ALA A 305 -17.42 -13.78 -19.49
N GLY A 306 -18.76 -13.70 -19.53
CA GLY A 306 -19.50 -12.53 -20.00
C GLY A 306 -19.28 -11.29 -19.12
N LEU A 307 -19.23 -11.44 -17.80
CA LEU A 307 -18.90 -10.35 -16.86
C LEU A 307 -17.49 -9.81 -17.14
N VAL A 308 -16.50 -10.70 -17.19
CA VAL A 308 -15.09 -10.32 -17.44
C VAL A 308 -14.92 -9.67 -18.81
N ALA A 309 -15.58 -10.18 -19.85
CA ALA A 309 -15.56 -9.59 -21.18
C ALA A 309 -16.29 -8.23 -21.25
N GLY A 310 -17.31 -8.02 -20.40
CA GLY A 310 -18.06 -6.77 -20.33
C GLY A 310 -17.30 -5.64 -19.64
N ASP A 311 -16.38 -5.95 -18.73
CA ASP A 311 -15.70 -4.98 -17.90
C ASP A 311 -14.41 -4.41 -18.56
N PRO A 312 -14.28 -3.09 -18.76
CA PRO A 312 -13.08 -2.49 -19.36
C PRO A 312 -11.79 -2.67 -18.55
N LEU A 313 -11.88 -2.70 -17.22
CA LEU A 313 -10.72 -2.85 -16.33
C LEU A 313 -10.19 -4.29 -16.39
N LEU A 314 -11.10 -5.28 -16.37
CA LEU A 314 -10.76 -6.71 -16.45
C LEU A 314 -10.31 -7.16 -17.84
N ARG A 315 -10.58 -6.37 -18.90
CA ARG A 315 -9.98 -6.57 -20.24
C ARG A 315 -8.67 -5.83 -20.45
N GLY A 316 -8.48 -4.72 -19.75
CA GLY A 316 -7.36 -3.81 -19.91
C GLY A 316 -6.27 -4.02 -18.87
N ARG A 317 -6.18 -3.06 -17.94
CA ARG A 317 -5.07 -2.94 -16.98
C ARG A 317 -4.99 -4.12 -16.00
N CYS A 318 -6.13 -4.63 -15.56
CA CYS A 318 -6.25 -5.74 -14.60
C CYS A 318 -6.71 -7.00 -15.34
N ARG A 319 -6.03 -7.35 -16.43
CA ARG A 319 -6.50 -8.40 -17.35
C ARG A 319 -6.71 -9.74 -16.63
N MET A 320 -7.92 -10.28 -16.77
CA MET A 320 -8.33 -11.58 -16.27
C MET A 320 -9.00 -12.39 -17.38
N ASP A 321 -8.74 -13.70 -17.43
CA ASP A 321 -9.43 -14.63 -18.32
C ASP A 321 -10.12 -15.75 -17.48
N ILE A 322 -11.20 -16.32 -18.02
CA ILE A 322 -11.98 -17.40 -17.40
C ILE A 322 -11.82 -18.67 -18.26
N LEU A 323 -11.38 -19.79 -17.66
CA LEU A 323 -11.43 -21.09 -18.34
C LEU A 323 -12.80 -21.72 -18.14
N ARG A 324 -13.67 -21.60 -19.15
CA ARG A 324 -15.06 -22.04 -19.00
C ARG A 324 -15.16 -23.54 -18.88
N GLU A 325 -16.05 -23.97 -17.99
CA GLU A 325 -16.49 -25.36 -17.89
C GLU A 325 -17.65 -25.58 -18.85
N TYR A 326 -17.36 -25.53 -20.15
CA TYR A 326 -18.33 -25.30 -21.23
C TYR A 326 -19.27 -26.49 -21.53
N ALA A 327 -19.02 -27.66 -20.96
CA ALA A 327 -19.87 -28.83 -21.11
C ALA A 327 -19.88 -29.67 -19.84
N SER A 328 -20.99 -30.37 -19.59
CA SER A 328 -21.11 -31.30 -18.47
C SER A 328 -22.06 -32.46 -18.74
N ALA A 329 -21.86 -33.55 -17.99
CA ALA A 329 -22.70 -34.73 -18.01
C ALA A 329 -22.81 -35.32 -16.60
N LEU A 330 -24.02 -35.69 -16.19
CA LEU A 330 -24.31 -36.24 -14.86
C LEU A 330 -25.24 -37.44 -14.99
N VAL A 331 -24.88 -38.55 -14.35
CA VAL A 331 -25.70 -39.76 -14.28
C VAL A 331 -26.40 -39.82 -12.93
N ASP A 332 -27.66 -40.25 -12.96
CA ASP A 332 -28.46 -40.55 -11.77
C ASP A 332 -28.49 -39.41 -10.73
N PRO A 333 -28.89 -38.18 -11.11
CA PRO A 333 -28.70 -36.98 -10.28
C PRO A 333 -29.30 -37.08 -8.86
N ALA A 334 -30.35 -37.88 -8.68
CA ALA A 334 -31.05 -38.08 -7.40
C ALA A 334 -31.01 -39.52 -6.87
N GLY A 335 -30.20 -40.40 -7.49
CA GLY A 335 -30.19 -41.84 -7.17
C GLY A 335 -28.89 -42.32 -6.51
N PRO A 336 -28.71 -43.65 -6.35
CA PRO A 336 -27.55 -44.23 -5.68
C PRO A 336 -26.19 -43.91 -6.32
N LEU A 337 -26.17 -43.54 -7.61
CA LEU A 337 -24.95 -43.15 -8.33
C LEU A 337 -24.73 -41.63 -8.36
N ALA A 338 -25.59 -40.85 -7.70
CA ALA A 338 -25.49 -39.40 -7.61
C ALA A 338 -24.08 -38.96 -7.19
N GLY A 339 -23.47 -38.14 -8.03
CA GLY A 339 -22.13 -37.59 -7.87
C GLY A 339 -20.96 -38.56 -7.99
N GLN A 340 -21.21 -39.86 -8.18
CA GLN A 340 -20.19 -40.89 -8.42
C GLN A 340 -19.88 -41.07 -9.91
N LEU A 341 -20.78 -40.63 -10.79
CA LEU A 341 -20.64 -40.67 -12.25
C LEU A 341 -21.03 -39.32 -12.85
N GLY A 342 -20.03 -38.58 -13.28
CA GLY A 342 -20.20 -37.31 -13.97
C GLY A 342 -18.90 -36.82 -14.57
N ALA A 343 -19.01 -35.87 -15.49
CA ALA A 343 -17.89 -35.26 -16.18
C ALA A 343 -18.16 -33.77 -16.45
N LEU A 344 -17.12 -32.95 -16.38
CA LEU A 344 -17.10 -31.58 -16.92
C LEU A 344 -15.91 -31.42 -17.87
N TRP A 345 -16.11 -30.67 -18.95
CA TRP A 345 -15.06 -30.29 -19.87
C TRP A 345 -14.71 -28.83 -19.66
N ARG A 346 -13.40 -28.54 -19.63
CA ARG A 346 -12.89 -27.19 -19.41
C ARG A 346 -11.89 -26.81 -20.48
N GLU A 347 -12.02 -25.58 -20.96
CA GLU A 347 -11.10 -24.98 -21.93
C GLU A 347 -9.63 -25.04 -21.47
N ALA A 348 -8.71 -25.19 -22.44
CA ALA A 348 -7.28 -25.06 -22.20
C ALA A 348 -6.85 -23.58 -22.15
N PRO A 349 -5.82 -23.22 -21.37
CA PRO A 349 -5.22 -21.89 -21.42
C PRO A 349 -4.75 -21.52 -22.83
N ARG A 350 -5.23 -20.39 -23.35
CA ARG A 350 -4.75 -19.82 -24.61
C ARG A 350 -3.61 -18.86 -24.30
N LEU A 351 -2.44 -19.09 -24.90
CA LEU A 351 -1.24 -18.29 -24.68
C LEU A 351 -0.81 -17.61 -25.98
N ALA A 352 -0.50 -16.32 -25.93
CA ALA A 352 0.08 -15.62 -27.07
C ALA A 352 1.58 -15.99 -27.24
N PRO A 353 2.18 -15.82 -28.44
CA PRO A 353 3.60 -16.09 -28.65
C PRO A 353 4.48 -15.38 -27.61
N GLY A 354 5.34 -16.13 -26.92
CA GLY A 354 6.22 -15.64 -25.85
C GLY A 354 5.61 -15.57 -24.45
N GLU A 355 4.31 -15.87 -24.29
CA GLU A 355 3.70 -16.11 -22.99
C GLU A 355 4.00 -17.53 -22.50
N ALA A 356 4.15 -17.66 -21.19
CA ALA A 356 4.12 -18.93 -20.48
C ALA A 356 3.14 -18.84 -19.31
N ALA A 357 2.66 -19.98 -18.84
CA ALA A 357 1.70 -20.07 -17.76
C ALA A 357 2.20 -21.00 -16.65
N VAL A 358 1.99 -20.59 -15.41
CA VAL A 358 2.29 -21.40 -14.23
C VAL A 358 1.06 -21.48 -13.31
N PRO A 359 0.81 -22.63 -12.66
CA PRO A 359 -0.12 -22.66 -11.53
C PRO A 359 0.32 -21.66 -10.47
N PHE A 360 -0.59 -20.90 -9.89
CA PHE A 360 -0.24 -19.83 -8.94
C PHE A 360 0.42 -20.38 -7.67
N ASN A 361 0.09 -21.61 -7.27
CA ASN A 361 0.78 -22.28 -6.17
C ASN A 361 2.25 -22.62 -6.47
N ALA A 362 2.75 -22.47 -7.70
CA ALA A 362 4.20 -22.53 -7.96
C ALA A 362 4.95 -21.39 -7.25
N LEU A 363 4.32 -20.23 -7.04
CA LEU A 363 4.95 -19.03 -6.47
C LEU A 363 5.38 -19.23 -5.00
N MET A 364 4.71 -20.13 -4.30
CA MET A 364 4.98 -20.51 -2.91
C MET A 364 5.88 -21.76 -2.79
N MET A 365 6.53 -22.18 -3.88
CA MET A 365 7.36 -23.38 -3.90
C MET A 365 8.85 -23.06 -3.83
N ARG A 366 9.58 -23.97 -3.19
CA ARG A 366 11.04 -24.03 -3.22
C ARG A 366 11.48 -25.11 -4.20
N GLU A 367 12.54 -24.86 -4.95
CA GLU A 367 13.09 -25.80 -5.93
C GLU A 367 14.28 -26.59 -5.36
N ALA A 368 14.74 -27.60 -6.11
CA ALA A 368 15.82 -28.50 -5.70
C ALA A 368 17.15 -27.78 -5.38
N ASP A 369 17.38 -26.64 -6.02
CA ASP A 369 18.51 -25.73 -5.77
C ASP A 369 18.41 -24.96 -4.45
N GLY A 370 17.30 -25.12 -3.73
CA GLY A 370 17.04 -24.44 -2.47
C GLY A 370 16.50 -23.01 -2.61
N ALA A 371 16.36 -22.49 -3.83
CA ALA A 371 15.80 -21.17 -4.10
C ALA A 371 14.28 -21.24 -4.26
N ALA A 372 13.60 -20.09 -4.14
CA ALA A 372 12.18 -20.00 -4.53
C ALA A 372 12.02 -20.30 -6.03
N PHE A 373 10.87 -20.84 -6.43
CA PHE A 373 10.54 -21.05 -7.85
C PHE A 373 10.73 -19.76 -8.66
N VAL A 374 10.30 -18.64 -8.10
CA VAL A 374 10.35 -17.29 -8.70
C VAL A 374 11.70 -16.60 -8.62
N SER A 375 12.72 -17.16 -7.94
CA SER A 375 14.01 -16.50 -7.73
C SER A 375 14.66 -15.95 -9.03
N PRO A 376 14.65 -16.66 -10.17
CA PRO A 376 15.18 -16.10 -11.43
C PRO A 376 14.42 -14.86 -11.91
N TRP A 377 13.12 -14.77 -11.64
CA TRP A 377 12.28 -13.64 -12.02
C TRP A 377 12.54 -12.43 -11.12
N LEU A 378 12.70 -12.67 -9.82
CA LEU A 378 13.04 -11.62 -8.85
C LEU A 378 14.44 -11.03 -9.11
N THR A 379 15.40 -11.88 -9.49
CA THR A 379 16.74 -11.43 -9.89
C THR A 379 16.69 -10.52 -11.11
N ARG A 380 15.78 -10.80 -12.06
CA ARG A 380 15.64 -10.05 -13.30
C ARG A 380 14.87 -8.73 -13.14
N HIS A 381 13.79 -8.75 -12.38
CA HIS A 381 12.80 -7.66 -12.34
C HIS A 381 12.81 -6.87 -11.03
N GLY A 382 13.50 -7.35 -10.00
CA GLY A 382 13.48 -6.80 -8.65
C GLY A 382 12.26 -7.25 -7.84
N LEU A 383 12.46 -7.49 -6.54
CA LEU A 383 11.42 -8.01 -5.64
C LEU A 383 10.18 -7.11 -5.57
N GLN A 384 10.37 -5.82 -5.30
CA GLN A 384 9.27 -4.88 -5.08
C GLN A 384 8.46 -4.65 -6.36
N ALA A 385 9.13 -4.34 -7.48
CA ALA A 385 8.47 -4.13 -8.76
C ALA A 385 7.70 -5.37 -9.25
N TRP A 386 8.26 -6.56 -9.04
CA TRP A 386 7.58 -7.81 -9.38
C TRP A 386 6.36 -8.07 -8.49
N LEU A 387 6.44 -7.80 -7.18
CA LEU A 387 5.31 -7.93 -6.25
C LEU A 387 4.19 -6.93 -6.53
N ASP A 388 4.52 -5.67 -6.77
CA ASP A 388 3.54 -4.64 -7.15
C ASP A 388 2.79 -5.05 -8.42
N ARG A 389 3.52 -5.59 -9.41
CA ARG A 389 2.91 -6.11 -10.62
C ARG A 389 2.07 -7.36 -10.37
N LEU A 390 2.52 -8.28 -9.51
CA LEU A 390 1.74 -9.47 -9.14
C LEU A 390 0.41 -9.06 -8.48
N VAL A 391 0.42 -8.07 -7.58
CA VAL A 391 -0.79 -7.54 -6.95
C VAL A 391 -1.74 -6.97 -8.01
N GLU A 392 -1.22 -6.15 -8.92
CA GLU A 392 -2.01 -5.56 -10.00
C GLU A 392 -2.65 -6.61 -10.93
N VAL A 393 -1.91 -7.68 -11.23
CA VAL A 393 -2.29 -8.69 -12.23
C VAL A 393 -3.10 -9.86 -11.66
N ALA A 394 -2.86 -10.24 -10.41
CA ALA A 394 -3.46 -11.44 -9.82
C ALA A 394 -4.39 -11.16 -8.65
N VAL A 395 -4.21 -10.05 -7.92
CA VAL A 395 -5.04 -9.71 -6.75
C VAL A 395 -6.15 -8.74 -7.13
N LEU A 396 -5.83 -7.62 -7.77
CA LEU A 396 -6.82 -6.59 -8.11
C LEU A 396 -7.96 -7.08 -9.02
N PRO A 397 -7.77 -7.96 -10.01
CA PRO A 397 -8.90 -8.43 -10.82
C PRO A 397 -9.92 -9.26 -10.02
N VAL A 398 -9.44 -10.15 -9.14
CA VAL A 398 -10.30 -10.96 -8.25
C VAL A 398 -11.03 -10.06 -7.27
N TRP A 399 -10.31 -9.09 -6.70
CA TRP A 399 -10.89 -8.10 -5.81
C TRP A 399 -11.94 -7.21 -6.50
N HIS A 400 -11.66 -6.77 -7.72
CA HIS A 400 -12.61 -5.98 -8.50
C HIS A 400 -13.86 -6.79 -8.84
N LEU A 401 -13.73 -8.08 -9.16
CA LEU A 401 -14.89 -8.96 -9.38
C LEU A 401 -15.79 -9.05 -8.13
N LEU A 402 -15.18 -9.18 -6.95
CA LEU A 402 -15.91 -9.15 -5.68
C LEU A 402 -16.61 -7.81 -5.47
N VAL A 403 -15.86 -6.71 -5.48
CA VAL A 403 -16.37 -5.40 -5.07
C VAL A 403 -17.32 -4.83 -6.12
N ALA A 404 -16.92 -4.80 -7.39
CA ALA A 404 -17.68 -4.17 -8.48
C ALA A 404 -18.84 -5.04 -8.94
N HIS A 405 -18.63 -6.35 -9.09
CA HIS A 405 -19.64 -7.23 -9.68
C HIS A 405 -20.45 -8.03 -8.65
N GLY A 406 -20.01 -8.11 -7.39
CA GLY A 406 -20.69 -8.88 -6.35
C GLY A 406 -20.57 -10.39 -6.54
N VAL A 407 -19.43 -10.83 -7.10
CA VAL A 407 -19.12 -12.23 -7.39
C VAL A 407 -17.80 -12.60 -6.72
N ALA A 408 -17.82 -13.62 -5.88
CA ALA A 408 -16.63 -14.20 -5.27
C ALA A 408 -16.26 -15.51 -5.96
N LEU A 409 -14.95 -15.70 -6.12
CA LEU A 409 -14.38 -16.92 -6.68
C LEU A 409 -13.35 -17.46 -5.69
N GLU A 410 -13.27 -18.79 -5.57
CA GLU A 410 -12.25 -19.47 -4.77
C GLU A 410 -10.87 -19.35 -5.44
N ALA A 411 -10.22 -18.21 -5.23
CA ALA A 411 -8.96 -17.82 -5.85
C ALA A 411 -7.74 -18.33 -5.06
N HIS A 412 -7.75 -19.62 -4.72
CA HIS A 412 -6.59 -20.26 -4.11
C HIS A 412 -5.53 -20.65 -5.17
N GLY A 413 -4.33 -21.00 -4.73
CA GLY A 413 -3.19 -21.24 -5.63
C GLY A 413 -3.39 -22.30 -6.74
N GLN A 414 -4.31 -23.27 -6.59
CA GLN A 414 -4.61 -24.26 -7.64
C GLN A 414 -5.65 -23.80 -8.68
N ASN A 415 -6.48 -22.82 -8.36
CA ASN A 415 -7.56 -22.32 -9.23
C ASN A 415 -7.13 -21.07 -10.01
N MET A 416 -5.97 -20.50 -9.65
CA MET A 416 -5.34 -19.40 -10.36
C MET A 416 -4.18 -19.90 -11.23
N ILE A 417 -4.08 -19.35 -12.44
CA ILE A 417 -2.97 -19.56 -13.36
C ILE A 417 -2.36 -18.19 -13.66
N LEU A 418 -1.08 -18.03 -13.36
CA LEU A 418 -0.35 -16.81 -13.68
C LEU A 418 0.24 -16.93 -15.09
N VAL A 419 -0.13 -15.99 -15.96
CA VAL A 419 0.50 -15.86 -17.28
C VAL A 419 1.58 -14.79 -17.20
N HIS A 420 2.76 -15.09 -17.75
CA HIS A 420 3.92 -14.24 -17.67
C HIS A 420 4.76 -14.25 -18.96
N ARG A 421 5.59 -13.21 -19.14
CA ARG A 421 6.64 -13.16 -20.18
C ARG A 421 8.00 -13.06 -19.51
N GLY A 422 8.81 -14.12 -19.61
CA GLY A 422 10.12 -14.17 -18.96
C GLY A 422 10.08 -13.87 -17.45
N GLY A 423 9.02 -14.32 -16.76
CA GLY A 423 8.79 -14.10 -15.34
C GLY A 423 8.04 -12.83 -14.96
N TRP A 424 7.78 -11.90 -15.89
CA TRP A 424 6.98 -10.71 -15.63
C TRP A 424 5.48 -11.00 -15.71
N PRO A 425 4.68 -10.74 -14.65
CA PRO A 425 3.24 -11.00 -14.67
C PRO A 425 2.48 -10.17 -15.71
N GLU A 426 1.66 -10.83 -16.54
CA GLU A 426 0.87 -10.20 -17.61
C GLU A 426 -0.63 -10.19 -17.29
N ARG A 427 -1.16 -11.34 -16.88
CA ARG A 427 -2.59 -11.55 -16.59
C ARG A 427 -2.79 -12.79 -15.71
N VAL A 428 -3.96 -12.92 -15.12
CA VAL A 428 -4.38 -14.12 -14.39
C VAL A 428 -5.50 -14.85 -15.15
N ILE A 429 -5.50 -16.17 -15.08
CA ILE A 429 -6.61 -17.00 -15.55
C ILE A 429 -7.20 -17.76 -14.37
N LEU A 430 -8.53 -17.75 -14.21
CA LEU A 430 -9.22 -18.53 -13.19
C LEU A 430 -9.90 -19.79 -13.78
N ARG A 431 -10.06 -20.81 -12.94
CA ARG A 431 -10.70 -22.10 -13.27
C ARG A 431 -11.42 -22.70 -12.05
N ASP A 432 -12.17 -23.79 -12.28
CA ASP A 432 -12.89 -24.58 -11.25
C ASP A 432 -14.00 -23.77 -10.55
N PHE A 433 -15.09 -23.46 -11.26
CA PHE A 433 -16.15 -22.55 -10.76
C PHE A 433 -17.42 -23.26 -10.29
N HIS A 434 -17.82 -24.37 -10.93
CA HIS A 434 -19.10 -25.04 -10.68
C HIS A 434 -19.39 -25.33 -9.20
N GLU A 435 -18.39 -25.64 -8.37
CA GLU A 435 -18.61 -25.97 -6.95
C GLU A 435 -18.31 -24.78 -6.00
N SER A 436 -17.78 -23.66 -6.49
CA SER A 436 -17.11 -22.67 -5.64
C SER A 436 -17.38 -21.21 -5.97
N ALA A 437 -17.97 -20.88 -7.11
CA ALA A 437 -18.32 -19.50 -7.42
C ALA A 437 -19.59 -19.08 -6.68
N GLU A 438 -19.52 -17.91 -6.06
CA GLU A 438 -20.58 -17.37 -5.22
C GLU A 438 -20.99 -15.97 -5.68
N TYR A 439 -22.26 -15.63 -5.51
CA TYR A 439 -22.77 -14.27 -5.71
C TYR A 439 -23.84 -13.93 -4.69
N ALA A 440 -24.01 -12.65 -4.39
CA ALA A 440 -25.06 -12.18 -3.47
C ALA A 440 -26.15 -11.47 -4.28
N PRO A 441 -27.41 -11.96 -4.28
CA PRO A 441 -28.48 -11.40 -5.11
C PRO A 441 -28.75 -9.90 -4.90
N ASP A 442 -28.54 -9.40 -3.68
CA ASP A 442 -28.73 -7.99 -3.30
C ASP A 442 -27.46 -7.12 -3.52
N PHE A 443 -26.41 -7.69 -4.09
CA PHE A 443 -25.11 -7.06 -4.27
C PHE A 443 -24.54 -7.24 -5.67
N VAL A 444 -24.97 -8.25 -6.42
CA VAL A 444 -24.58 -8.49 -7.80
C VAL A 444 -24.90 -7.26 -8.66
N SER A 445 -23.96 -6.87 -9.52
CA SER A 445 -24.05 -5.61 -10.30
C SER A 445 -25.19 -5.59 -11.33
N ASP A 446 -25.50 -6.74 -11.93
CA ASP A 446 -26.57 -6.90 -12.91
C ASP A 446 -27.36 -8.19 -12.63
N PRO A 447 -28.35 -8.13 -11.72
CA PRO A 447 -29.16 -9.29 -11.34
C PRO A 447 -29.89 -9.94 -12.53
N ALA A 448 -30.25 -9.17 -13.56
CA ALA A 448 -30.99 -9.67 -14.72
C ALA A 448 -30.13 -10.57 -15.62
N ARG A 449 -28.80 -10.51 -15.50
CA ARG A 449 -27.86 -11.36 -16.23
C ARG A 449 -27.47 -12.63 -15.50
N VAL A 450 -27.85 -12.79 -14.24
CA VAL A 450 -27.61 -14.03 -13.49
C VAL A 450 -28.40 -15.15 -14.16
N PRO A 451 -27.78 -16.31 -14.46
CA PRO A 451 -28.49 -17.45 -15.03
C PRO A 451 -29.63 -17.91 -14.12
N ASP A 452 -30.75 -18.35 -14.71
CA ASP A 452 -31.81 -19.01 -13.97
C ASP A 452 -31.37 -20.44 -13.59
N PHE A 453 -30.59 -20.54 -12.52
CA PHE A 453 -30.10 -21.81 -12.02
C PHE A 453 -31.23 -22.74 -11.56
N ALA A 454 -32.37 -22.18 -11.10
CA ALA A 454 -33.53 -22.96 -10.68
C ALA A 454 -34.21 -23.67 -11.86
N ALA A 455 -34.16 -23.09 -13.06
CA ALA A 455 -34.61 -23.75 -14.28
C ALA A 455 -33.70 -24.90 -14.73
N ILE A 456 -32.42 -24.89 -14.33
CA ILE A 456 -31.44 -25.95 -14.64
C ILE A 456 -31.50 -27.07 -13.58
N ASP A 457 -31.44 -26.70 -12.31
CA ASP A 457 -31.62 -27.60 -11.17
C ASP A 457 -32.54 -26.94 -10.13
N PRO A 458 -33.74 -27.51 -9.87
CA PRO A 458 -34.72 -26.96 -8.93
C PRO A 458 -34.21 -26.74 -7.51
N ALA A 459 -33.11 -27.39 -7.08
CA ALA A 459 -32.51 -27.18 -5.77
C ALA A 459 -32.05 -25.73 -5.55
N HIS A 460 -31.71 -25.01 -6.62
CA HIS A 460 -31.33 -23.59 -6.57
C HIS A 460 -32.51 -22.63 -6.42
N GLY A 461 -33.76 -23.10 -6.52
CA GLY A 461 -34.97 -22.27 -6.40
C GLY A 461 -35.44 -22.01 -4.96
N GLY A 462 -34.74 -22.57 -3.96
CA GLY A 462 -35.05 -22.40 -2.54
C GLY A 462 -34.65 -21.03 -1.97
N PRO A 463 -34.89 -20.79 -0.66
CA PRO A 463 -34.38 -19.61 0.01
C PRO A 463 -32.86 -19.57 -0.03
N VAL A 464 -32.30 -18.37 -0.13
CA VAL A 464 -30.85 -18.13 -0.14
C VAL A 464 -30.30 -18.40 1.27
N ASP A 465 -29.63 -19.54 1.44
CA ASP A 465 -29.14 -20.05 2.72
C ASP A 465 -27.66 -20.51 2.68
N ASP A 466 -26.89 -19.99 1.72
CA ASP A 466 -25.45 -20.22 1.51
C ASP A 466 -25.07 -21.66 1.11
N ARG A 467 -26.02 -22.53 0.75
CA ARG A 467 -25.72 -23.91 0.32
C ARG A 467 -25.28 -24.04 -1.14
N PHE A 468 -25.67 -23.09 -2.00
CA PHE A 468 -25.46 -23.14 -3.44
C PHE A 468 -24.66 -21.92 -3.93
N HIS A 469 -24.86 -21.45 -5.16
CA HIS A 469 -24.14 -20.26 -5.66
C HIS A 469 -24.59 -18.94 -5.02
N ALA A 470 -25.87 -18.84 -4.64
CA ALA A 470 -26.43 -17.62 -4.08
C ALA A 470 -26.16 -17.52 -2.58
N MET A 471 -25.53 -16.43 -2.15
CA MET A 471 -25.17 -16.13 -0.76
C MET A 471 -26.10 -15.09 -0.16
N ARG A 472 -26.37 -15.22 1.14
CA ARG A 472 -27.30 -14.36 1.90
C ARG A 472 -26.84 -12.91 2.04
N SER A 473 -25.54 -12.64 1.87
CA SER A 473 -24.99 -11.29 2.03
C SER A 473 -23.63 -11.11 1.36
N ALA A 474 -23.31 -9.86 1.05
CA ALA A 474 -22.01 -9.47 0.50
C ALA A 474 -20.83 -9.80 1.43
N SER A 475 -20.99 -9.76 2.76
CA SER A 475 -19.89 -10.07 3.68
C SER A 475 -19.48 -11.55 3.63
N VAL A 476 -20.39 -12.47 3.31
CA VAL A 476 -20.06 -13.90 3.13
C VAL A 476 -19.18 -14.09 1.91
N LEU A 477 -19.46 -13.39 0.80
CA LEU A 477 -18.59 -13.42 -0.39
C LEU A 477 -17.16 -12.98 -0.09
N ALA A 478 -16.99 -12.00 0.80
CA ALA A 478 -15.68 -11.51 1.20
C ALA A 478 -14.89 -12.57 1.99
N GLU A 479 -15.56 -13.45 2.73
CA GLU A 479 -14.93 -14.56 3.46
C GLU A 479 -14.25 -15.53 2.47
N LEU A 480 -14.96 -15.94 1.41
CA LEU A 480 -14.39 -16.84 0.39
C LEU A 480 -13.12 -16.26 -0.26
N VAL A 481 -13.15 -15.00 -0.68
CA VAL A 481 -11.97 -14.35 -1.29
C VAL A 481 -10.87 -14.17 -0.25
N THR A 482 -11.21 -13.80 0.98
CA THR A 482 -10.22 -13.61 2.04
C THR A 482 -9.49 -14.89 2.37
N ASP A 483 -10.22 -15.99 2.54
CA ASP A 483 -9.68 -17.28 2.88
C ASP A 483 -8.82 -17.84 1.76
N SER A 484 -9.38 -17.89 0.54
CA SER A 484 -8.75 -18.54 -0.59
C SER A 484 -7.56 -17.74 -1.14
N LEU A 485 -7.70 -16.43 -1.32
CA LEU A 485 -6.67 -15.59 -1.94
C LEU A 485 -5.61 -15.13 -0.94
N PHE A 486 -6.01 -14.66 0.23
CA PHE A 486 -5.09 -14.01 1.17
C PHE A 486 -4.57 -14.97 2.22
N VAL A 487 -5.46 -15.58 3.00
CA VAL A 487 -5.09 -16.36 4.20
C VAL A 487 -4.39 -17.66 3.83
N PHE A 488 -4.91 -18.43 2.86
CA PHE A 488 -4.38 -19.75 2.52
C PHE A 488 -3.52 -19.80 1.24
N SER A 489 -3.33 -18.66 0.55
CA SER A 489 -2.54 -18.60 -0.69
C SER A 489 -1.44 -17.53 -0.65
N LEU A 490 -1.78 -16.24 -0.68
CA LEU A 490 -0.78 -15.18 -0.77
C LEU A 490 0.11 -15.12 0.48
N SER A 491 -0.42 -15.42 1.67
CA SER A 491 0.38 -15.52 2.92
C SER A 491 1.51 -16.56 2.86
N GLU A 492 1.35 -17.63 2.07
CA GLU A 492 2.39 -18.63 1.89
C GLU A 492 3.49 -18.13 0.94
N THR A 493 3.08 -17.36 -0.08
CA THR A 493 4.00 -16.73 -1.02
C THR A 493 4.83 -15.66 -0.29
N THR A 494 4.19 -14.77 0.47
CA THR A 494 4.89 -13.73 1.23
C THR A 494 5.81 -14.34 2.28
N HIS A 495 5.38 -15.40 2.95
CA HIS A 495 6.22 -16.09 3.92
C HIS A 495 7.49 -16.69 3.30
N LEU A 496 7.37 -17.35 2.15
CA LEU A 496 8.53 -17.86 1.41
C LEU A 496 9.49 -16.72 1.02
N LEU A 497 8.95 -15.61 0.52
CA LEU A 497 9.74 -14.45 0.09
C LEU A 497 10.37 -13.71 1.27
N HIS A 498 9.70 -13.64 2.42
CA HIS A 498 10.28 -13.12 3.65
C HIS A 498 11.51 -13.93 4.05
N ARG A 499 11.37 -15.26 4.08
CA ARG A 499 12.45 -16.17 4.50
C ARG A 499 13.63 -16.21 3.54
N LEU A 500 13.40 -16.12 2.23
CA LEU A 500 14.45 -16.32 1.22
C LEU A 500 14.95 -15.02 0.56
N HIS A 501 14.17 -13.95 0.60
CA HIS A 501 14.43 -12.71 -0.13
C HIS A 501 14.28 -11.44 0.73
N GLY A 502 14.05 -11.57 2.04
CA GLY A 502 14.02 -10.43 2.97
C GLY A 502 12.81 -9.50 2.79
N LEU A 503 11.69 -10.00 2.27
CA LEU A 503 10.43 -9.25 2.23
C LEU A 503 9.97 -8.90 3.65
N ASP A 504 9.61 -7.64 3.91
CA ASP A 504 8.86 -7.25 5.11
C ASP A 504 7.37 -7.59 4.89
N GLU A 505 6.88 -8.67 5.53
CA GLU A 505 5.49 -9.09 5.37
C GLU A 505 4.52 -8.04 5.92
N THR A 506 4.80 -7.47 7.10
CA THR A 506 3.90 -6.52 7.75
C THR A 506 3.68 -5.29 6.87
N ASP A 507 4.76 -4.76 6.32
CA ASP A 507 4.69 -3.62 5.43
C ASP A 507 4.04 -3.97 4.08
N PHE A 508 4.32 -5.14 3.50
CA PHE A 508 3.64 -5.62 2.30
C PHE A 508 2.12 -5.66 2.49
N TRP A 509 1.63 -6.29 3.56
CA TRP A 509 0.19 -6.44 3.82
C TRP A 509 -0.49 -5.10 4.10
N ARG A 510 0.20 -4.18 4.79
CA ARG A 510 -0.27 -2.80 5.00
C ARG A 510 -0.41 -2.03 3.67
N ARG A 511 0.60 -2.10 2.79
CA ARG A 511 0.55 -1.46 1.46
C ARG A 511 -0.54 -2.07 0.60
N LEU A 512 -0.70 -3.40 0.64
CA LEU A 512 -1.77 -4.10 -0.06
C LEU A 512 -3.14 -3.61 0.41
N GLY A 513 -3.38 -3.56 1.72
CA GLY A 513 -4.63 -3.01 2.28
C GLY A 513 -4.95 -1.60 1.77
N ARG A 514 -3.96 -0.70 1.80
CA ARG A 514 -4.10 0.65 1.22
C ARG A 514 -4.39 0.64 -0.27
N ARG A 515 -3.79 -0.27 -1.04
CA ARG A 515 -4.04 -0.40 -2.48
C ARG A 515 -5.46 -0.89 -2.76
N LEU A 516 -5.98 -1.84 -1.98
CA LEU A 516 -7.36 -2.35 -2.09
C LEU A 516 -8.39 -1.25 -1.78
N LEU A 517 -8.14 -0.43 -0.75
CA LEU A 517 -8.98 0.72 -0.41
C LEU A 517 -8.95 1.78 -1.53
N ARG A 518 -7.75 2.14 -2.00
CA ARG A 518 -7.58 3.11 -3.09
C ARG A 518 -8.28 2.66 -4.37
N HIS A 519 -8.23 1.37 -4.70
CA HIS A 519 -8.92 0.80 -5.85
C HIS A 519 -10.44 1.07 -5.79
N ALA A 520 -11.05 0.98 -4.60
CA ALA A 520 -12.46 1.33 -4.47
C ALA A 520 -12.71 2.82 -4.75
N THR A 521 -11.86 3.72 -4.23
CA THR A 521 -11.96 5.16 -4.49
C THR A 521 -11.73 5.53 -5.95
N GLU A 522 -10.72 4.94 -6.60
CA GLU A 522 -10.41 5.15 -8.03
C GLU A 522 -11.57 4.78 -8.96
N HIS A 523 -12.46 3.89 -8.51
CA HIS A 523 -13.55 3.34 -9.31
C HIS A 523 -14.96 3.64 -8.75
N GLY A 524 -15.09 4.50 -7.73
CA GLY A 524 -16.39 4.88 -7.16
C GLY A 524 -17.15 3.72 -6.48
N LEU A 525 -16.42 2.79 -5.86
CA LEU A 525 -16.93 1.55 -5.28
C LEU A 525 -16.98 1.57 -3.74
N GLU A 526 -16.76 2.72 -3.09
CA GLU A 526 -16.60 2.83 -1.64
C GLU A 526 -17.82 2.31 -0.87
N ASN A 527 -19.02 2.66 -1.33
CA ASN A 527 -20.27 2.18 -0.73
C ASN A 527 -20.43 0.66 -0.86
N ARG A 528 -19.93 0.09 -1.96
CA ARG A 528 -19.97 -1.37 -2.17
C ARG A 528 -18.94 -2.06 -1.29
N LEU A 529 -17.73 -1.47 -1.17
CA LEU A 529 -16.67 -1.97 -0.31
C LEU A 529 -17.10 -2.01 1.17
N ALA A 530 -17.77 -0.97 1.66
CA ALA A 530 -18.25 -0.89 3.04
C ALA A 530 -19.20 -2.06 3.41
N ARG A 531 -19.99 -2.56 2.45
CA ARG A 531 -20.88 -3.71 2.68
C ARG A 531 -20.14 -5.04 2.86
N LEU A 532 -18.88 -5.13 2.42
CA LEU A 532 -18.05 -6.33 2.57
C LEU A 532 -17.44 -6.45 3.97
N ARG A 533 -17.38 -5.36 4.76
CA ARG A 533 -16.84 -5.32 6.13
C ARG A 533 -15.41 -5.84 6.28
N ILE A 534 -14.60 -5.64 5.24
CA ILE A 534 -13.18 -6.00 5.16
C ILE A 534 -12.26 -5.06 5.96
N ASP A 535 -12.80 -3.95 6.42
CA ASP A 535 -12.18 -2.93 7.27
C ASP A 535 -12.35 -3.24 8.76
N ALA A 536 -13.03 -4.33 9.10
CA ALA A 536 -13.11 -4.82 10.47
C ALA A 536 -11.71 -5.17 11.00
N PRO A 537 -11.40 -4.93 12.29
CA PRO A 537 -10.11 -5.26 12.88
C PRO A 537 -9.83 -6.77 12.89
N GLN A 538 -10.88 -7.58 12.77
CA GLN A 538 -10.80 -9.01 12.64
C GLN A 538 -11.64 -9.49 11.44
N LEU A 539 -11.11 -10.47 10.72
CA LEU A 539 -11.77 -11.11 9.58
C LEU A 539 -12.22 -12.52 9.98
N ARG A 540 -13.35 -12.96 9.43
CA ARG A 540 -13.80 -14.34 9.59
C ARG A 540 -13.04 -15.22 8.59
N VAL A 541 -12.55 -16.36 9.08
CA VAL A 541 -11.80 -17.36 8.32
C VAL A 541 -12.33 -18.75 8.63
N GLU A 542 -12.39 -19.61 7.61
CA GLU A 542 -12.81 -21.01 7.74
C GLU A 542 -11.82 -21.85 8.55
N ALA A 543 -12.35 -22.70 9.43
CA ALA A 543 -11.59 -23.64 10.25
C ALA A 543 -11.61 -25.06 9.63
N LEU A 544 -10.75 -25.27 8.65
CA LEU A 544 -10.70 -26.48 7.81
C LEU A 544 -10.44 -27.77 8.62
N LEU A 545 -9.55 -27.74 9.61
CA LEU A 545 -9.25 -28.89 10.46
C LEU A 545 -10.40 -29.19 11.43
N SER A 546 -11.05 -28.15 11.95
CA SER A 546 -12.22 -28.25 12.83
C SER A 546 -13.39 -28.91 12.11
N ARG A 547 -13.66 -28.51 10.86
CA ARG A 547 -14.65 -29.17 10.00
C ARG A 547 -14.30 -30.64 9.75
N LYS A 548 -13.02 -30.95 9.49
CA LYS A 548 -12.54 -32.33 9.31
C LYS A 548 -12.73 -33.20 10.56
N LEU A 549 -12.52 -32.62 11.74
CA LEU A 549 -12.72 -33.29 13.02
C LEU A 549 -14.21 -33.52 13.35
N GLY A 550 -15.13 -32.94 12.56
CA GLY A 550 -16.57 -33.02 12.79
C GLY A 550 -16.98 -32.25 14.04
N LEU A 551 -16.33 -31.12 14.31
CA LEU A 551 -16.73 -30.21 15.38
C LEU A 551 -18.02 -29.46 15.00
N ASP A 552 -18.71 -28.92 16.00
CA ASP A 552 -19.93 -28.14 15.78
C ASP A 552 -19.69 -26.97 14.82
N GLU A 553 -20.70 -26.61 14.01
CA GLU A 553 -20.59 -25.56 12.97
C GLU A 553 -20.10 -24.21 13.52
N ALA A 554 -20.42 -23.89 14.78
CA ALA A 554 -19.93 -22.69 15.46
C ALA A 554 -18.38 -22.65 15.62
N ARG A 555 -17.71 -23.79 15.52
CA ARG A 555 -16.25 -23.94 15.56
C ARG A 555 -15.63 -24.10 14.16
N CYS A 556 -16.43 -24.15 13.11
CA CYS A 556 -15.97 -24.25 11.72
C CYS A 556 -15.59 -22.88 11.11
N SER A 557 -15.62 -21.80 11.90
CA SER A 557 -15.08 -20.49 11.52
C SER A 557 -14.44 -19.79 12.72
N ARG A 558 -13.48 -18.90 12.47
CA ARG A 558 -12.73 -18.16 13.50
C ARG A 558 -12.57 -16.70 13.09
N LEU A 559 -12.55 -15.79 14.06
CA LEU A 559 -12.11 -14.41 13.86
C LEU A 559 -10.59 -14.33 14.03
N VAL A 560 -9.91 -13.79 13.03
CA VAL A 560 -8.45 -13.64 13.00
C VAL A 560 -8.08 -12.16 12.81
N ALA A 561 -6.87 -11.77 13.21
CA ALA A 561 -6.41 -10.40 13.03
C ALA A 561 -6.42 -10.00 11.55
N ASN A 562 -6.87 -8.79 11.24
CA ASN A 562 -6.85 -8.29 9.87
C ASN A 562 -5.43 -7.84 9.48
N ALA A 563 -4.75 -8.53 8.57
CA ALA A 563 -3.41 -8.12 8.13
C ALA A 563 -3.39 -6.85 7.28
N PHE A 564 -4.52 -6.45 6.68
CA PHE A 564 -4.64 -5.18 5.95
C PHE A 564 -4.65 -3.98 6.89
N LEU A 565 -5.17 -4.20 8.10
CA LEU A 565 -5.27 -3.26 9.21
C LEU A 565 -4.63 -3.92 10.43
N PRO A 566 -3.31 -4.21 10.37
CA PRO A 566 -2.65 -4.96 11.44
C PRO A 566 -2.96 -4.27 12.77
N PRO A 567 -3.31 -5.03 13.83
CA PRO A 567 -3.59 -4.44 15.13
C PRO A 567 -2.43 -3.53 15.48
N GLU A 568 -2.75 -2.31 15.88
CA GLU A 568 -1.78 -1.33 16.34
C GLU A 568 -0.91 -2.00 17.41
N GLN A 569 0.28 -2.51 17.05
CA GLN A 569 1.42 -2.42 17.95
C GLN A 569 1.47 -0.95 18.30
N PRO A 570 1.38 -0.55 19.59
CA PRO A 570 1.01 0.80 20.01
C PRO A 570 1.65 1.81 19.09
N SER A 571 0.90 2.17 18.06
CA SER A 571 1.35 3.12 17.08
C SER A 571 1.03 4.38 17.81
N GLY A 572 2.03 4.92 18.50
CA GLY A 572 2.02 6.36 18.65
C GLY A 572 1.78 6.87 17.23
N ASP A 573 0.64 7.54 17.02
CA ASP A 573 0.33 8.21 15.77
C ASP A 573 1.64 8.78 15.23
N VAL A 574 1.93 8.54 13.95
CA VAL A 574 3.09 9.16 13.32
C VAL A 574 3.00 10.64 13.67
N MET A 575 3.96 11.10 14.46
CA MET A 575 3.95 12.46 14.98
C MET A 575 4.57 13.39 13.95
N ILE A 576 5.62 12.91 13.27
CA ILE A 576 6.36 13.68 12.28
C ILE A 576 7.16 12.73 11.35
N GLU A 577 7.39 13.14 10.12
CA GLU A 577 8.36 12.53 9.20
C GLU A 577 9.57 13.48 9.02
N ILE A 578 10.79 12.96 9.04
CA ILE A 578 12.03 13.71 8.80
C ILE A 578 12.83 12.98 7.73
N ASP A 579 13.04 13.57 6.54
CA ASP A 579 13.79 12.98 5.42
C ASP A 579 13.46 11.48 5.15
N GLU A 580 12.17 11.15 5.04
CA GLU A 580 11.63 9.79 4.84
C GLU A 580 11.64 8.88 6.09
N GLN A 581 12.19 9.33 7.22
CA GLN A 581 12.11 8.62 8.51
C GLN A 581 10.85 9.03 9.26
N MET A 582 9.97 8.06 9.51
CA MET A 582 8.77 8.27 10.31
C MET A 582 9.11 8.18 11.79
N MET A 583 8.67 9.18 12.57
CA MET A 583 8.77 9.17 14.02
C MET A 583 7.38 9.10 14.63
N THR A 584 7.14 8.08 15.45
CA THR A 584 5.95 7.96 16.29
C THR A 584 5.98 8.96 17.44
N ALA A 585 4.80 9.26 18.01
CA ALA A 585 4.72 10.06 19.23
C ALA A 585 5.59 9.49 20.37
N ALA A 586 5.65 8.16 20.52
CA ALA A 586 6.44 7.51 21.56
C ALA A 586 7.96 7.66 21.35
N GLU A 587 8.44 7.54 20.11
CA GLU A 587 9.85 7.76 19.77
C GLU A 587 10.26 9.22 19.97
N MET A 588 9.40 10.14 19.56
CA MET A 588 9.64 11.57 19.78
C MET A 588 9.65 11.91 21.27
N ASP A 589 8.70 11.41 22.04
CA ASP A 589 8.67 11.58 23.50
C ASP A 589 9.91 10.98 24.19
N ALA A 590 10.39 9.83 23.72
CA ALA A 590 11.63 9.24 24.20
C ALA A 590 12.84 10.12 23.85
N ALA A 591 12.90 10.68 22.64
CA ALA A 591 13.95 11.60 22.23
C ALA A 591 13.94 12.89 23.05
N ILE A 592 12.75 13.49 23.26
CA ILE A 592 12.55 14.68 24.10
C ILE A 592 13.05 14.43 25.53
N ARG A 593 12.65 13.32 26.16
CA ARG A 593 13.10 12.95 27.52
C ARG A 593 14.61 12.71 27.57
N ARG A 594 15.17 12.04 26.57
CA ARG A 594 16.61 11.77 26.45
C ARG A 594 17.40 13.08 26.38
N VAL A 595 17.01 13.98 25.48
CA VAL A 595 17.67 15.28 25.28
C VAL A 595 17.55 16.14 26.53
N GLY A 596 16.35 16.29 27.08
CA GLY A 596 16.12 17.07 28.30
C GLY A 596 16.98 16.61 29.48
N THR A 597 17.07 15.29 29.69
CA THR A 597 17.90 14.69 30.75
C THR A 597 19.40 14.87 30.47
N ARG A 598 19.87 14.54 29.27
CA ARG A 598 21.30 14.55 28.94
C ARG A 598 21.88 15.97 28.92
N ALA A 599 21.13 16.91 28.36
CA ALA A 599 21.48 18.34 28.33
C ALA A 599 21.23 19.03 29.69
N ARG A 600 20.62 18.34 30.65
CA ARG A 600 20.29 18.86 31.99
C ARG A 600 19.44 20.12 31.94
N LEU A 601 18.44 20.14 31.06
CA LEU A 601 17.52 21.26 30.89
C LEU A 601 16.61 21.40 32.11
N GLN A 602 16.49 22.62 32.65
CA GLN A 602 15.66 22.91 33.82
C GLN A 602 14.93 24.24 33.65
N GLY A 603 13.60 24.20 33.56
CA GLY A 603 12.77 25.40 33.50
C GLY A 603 12.74 26.22 34.77
N GLY A 604 12.26 27.45 34.65
CA GLY A 604 12.01 28.34 35.80
C GLY A 604 13.25 28.88 36.50
N ARG A 605 14.45 28.39 36.18
CA ARG A 605 15.73 28.90 36.71
C ARG A 605 16.18 30.22 36.08
N GLY A 606 15.55 30.65 34.97
CA GLY A 606 15.94 31.85 34.25
C GLY A 606 17.16 31.67 33.34
N GLU A 607 17.66 30.45 33.21
CA GLU A 607 18.78 30.12 32.35
C GLU A 607 18.37 30.21 30.87
N ARG A 608 19.23 30.81 30.06
CA ARG A 608 19.13 30.92 28.61
C ARG A 608 20.11 29.96 27.96
N VAL A 609 19.65 29.11 27.06
CA VAL A 609 20.50 28.17 26.34
C VAL A 609 20.42 28.41 24.83
N ALA A 610 21.50 28.12 24.12
CA ALA A 610 21.56 28.14 22.66
C ALA A 610 21.92 26.76 22.12
N ALA A 611 21.29 26.32 21.04
CA ALA A 611 21.56 25.00 20.46
C ALA A 611 21.73 25.08 18.94
N ARG A 612 22.86 24.56 18.45
CA ARG A 612 23.17 24.37 17.02
C ARG A 612 23.44 22.89 16.81
N LEU A 613 22.40 22.17 16.37
CA LEU A 613 22.43 20.71 16.15
C LEU A 613 22.21 20.43 14.66
N ARG A 614 23.11 19.68 14.03
CA ARG A 614 23.00 19.28 12.61
C ARG A 614 22.02 18.15 12.36
N ASP A 615 21.80 17.29 13.35
CA ASP A 615 20.77 16.26 13.29
C ASP A 615 19.41 16.88 13.56
N THR A 616 18.49 16.81 12.59
CA THR A 616 17.18 17.46 12.67
C THR A 616 16.27 16.82 13.70
N THR A 617 16.36 15.50 13.90
CA THR A 617 15.64 14.78 14.94
C THR A 617 16.06 15.27 16.33
N GLU A 618 17.36 15.41 16.57
CA GLU A 618 17.90 15.88 17.84
C GLU A 618 17.66 17.37 18.06
N CYS A 619 17.75 18.18 17.00
CA CYS A 619 17.37 19.61 17.00
C CYS A 619 15.90 19.79 17.42
N LEU A 620 15.00 19.03 16.79
CA LEU A 620 13.57 19.08 17.09
C LEU A 620 13.28 18.62 18.52
N ALA A 621 13.85 17.48 18.93
CA ALA A 621 13.70 16.98 20.30
C ALA A 621 14.20 18.00 21.34
N PHE A 622 15.29 18.71 21.06
CA PHE A 622 15.82 19.78 21.92
C PHE A 622 14.85 20.95 22.03
N ILE A 623 14.31 21.43 20.91
CA ILE A 623 13.33 22.53 20.88
C ILE A 623 12.07 22.15 21.67
N LEU A 624 11.53 20.94 21.44
CA LEU A 624 10.34 20.45 22.14
C LEU A 624 10.60 20.23 23.63
N ALA A 625 11.77 19.69 24.01
CA ALA A 625 12.16 19.55 25.41
C ALA A 625 12.26 20.91 26.12
N ALA A 626 12.90 21.90 25.48
CA ALA A 626 13.00 23.24 26.04
C ALA A 626 11.61 23.88 26.22
N ARG A 627 10.71 23.73 25.25
CA ARG A 627 9.33 24.21 25.36
C ARG A 627 8.56 23.52 26.48
N GLN A 628 8.57 22.18 26.54
CA GLN A 628 7.85 21.39 27.56
C GLN A 628 8.37 21.68 28.98
N LEU A 629 9.67 21.84 29.12
CA LEU A 629 10.30 22.13 30.41
C LEU A 629 10.27 23.61 30.76
N GLY A 630 9.87 24.52 29.87
CA GLY A 630 9.86 25.97 30.12
C GLY A 630 11.25 26.59 30.21
N VAL A 631 12.19 26.12 29.39
CA VAL A 631 13.55 26.66 29.25
C VAL A 631 13.57 27.77 28.21
N THR A 632 14.39 28.80 28.43
CA THR A 632 14.62 29.86 27.43
C THR A 632 15.64 29.38 26.40
N LEU A 633 15.23 29.29 25.12
CA LEU A 633 16.00 28.66 24.05
C LEU A 633 16.24 29.62 22.87
N LEU A 634 17.49 29.71 22.42
CA LEU A 634 17.87 30.20 21.10
C LEU A 634 18.20 29.02 20.17
N PRO A 635 17.30 28.64 19.24
CA PRO A 635 17.64 27.67 18.20
C PRO A 635 18.53 28.34 17.14
N ILE A 636 19.67 27.72 16.81
CA ILE A 636 20.66 28.23 15.87
C ILE A 636 20.68 27.36 14.61
N HIS A 637 20.65 28.00 13.46
CA HIS A 637 20.66 27.34 12.16
C HIS A 637 21.86 26.38 12.00
N PRO A 638 21.67 25.14 11.52
CA PRO A 638 22.70 24.10 11.50
C PRO A 638 23.91 24.44 10.61
N ALA A 639 23.70 25.23 9.56
CA ALA A 639 24.78 25.69 8.67
C ALA A 639 25.67 26.80 9.26
N LEU A 640 25.35 27.36 10.43
CA LEU A 640 26.17 28.40 11.04
C LEU A 640 27.44 27.77 11.65
N PRO A 641 28.65 28.25 11.31
CA PRO A 641 29.89 27.74 11.90
C PRO A 641 29.96 27.97 13.40
N ASP A 642 30.74 27.16 14.11
CA ASP A 642 30.85 27.15 15.57
C ASP A 642 31.16 28.52 16.17
N ASP A 643 32.14 29.24 15.63
CA ASP A 643 32.48 30.59 16.08
C ASP A 643 31.33 31.58 15.84
N GLY A 644 30.55 31.39 14.78
CA GLY A 644 29.35 32.16 14.50
C GLY A 644 28.25 31.87 15.51
N ALA A 645 28.03 30.59 15.83
CA ALA A 645 27.05 30.16 16.84
C ALA A 645 27.41 30.68 18.24
N ARG A 646 28.70 30.64 18.61
CA ARG A 646 29.20 31.18 19.88
C ARG A 646 28.96 32.68 20.02
N ARG A 647 29.35 33.46 19.00
CA ARG A 647 29.07 34.91 18.99
C ARG A 647 27.57 35.23 19.09
N LEU A 648 26.73 34.40 18.45
CA LEU A 648 25.28 34.58 18.48
C LEU A 648 24.70 34.30 19.87
N ALA A 649 25.15 33.22 20.49
CA ALA A 649 24.75 32.82 21.84
C ALA A 649 25.20 33.84 22.91
N GLU A 650 26.45 34.30 22.83
CA GLU A 650 26.96 35.36 23.72
C GLU A 650 26.16 36.66 23.58
N ARG A 651 25.86 37.08 22.33
CA ARG A 651 25.03 38.26 22.05
C ARG A 651 23.60 38.14 22.59
N ALA A 652 23.02 36.94 22.57
CA ALA A 652 21.70 36.68 23.12
C ALA A 652 21.69 36.56 24.66
N GLY A 653 22.88 36.61 25.29
CA GLY A 653 23.06 36.41 26.72
C GLY A 653 22.77 34.97 27.15
N CYS A 654 23.07 33.99 26.29
CA CYS A 654 22.98 32.58 26.64
C CYS A 654 24.08 32.20 27.63
N HIS A 655 23.73 31.33 28.57
CA HIS A 655 24.63 30.82 29.62
C HIS A 655 25.32 29.55 29.17
N ARG A 656 24.66 28.77 28.31
CA ARG A 656 25.18 27.53 27.74
C ARG A 656 24.93 27.46 26.24
N LEU A 657 25.87 26.85 25.52
CA LEU A 657 25.80 26.59 24.09
C LEU A 657 26.03 25.10 23.81
N PHE A 658 25.18 24.52 22.98
CA PHE A 658 25.27 23.13 22.53
C PHE A 658 25.65 23.09 21.05
N LEU A 659 26.72 22.38 20.69
CA LEU A 659 27.29 22.29 19.34
C LEU A 659 27.40 20.82 18.91
N ASP A 660 26.38 20.30 18.22
CA ASP A 660 26.25 18.88 17.81
C ASP A 660 26.41 17.82 18.92
N ASP A 661 26.40 18.24 20.19
CA ASP A 661 26.39 17.36 21.36
C ASP A 661 25.46 17.92 22.45
N LEU A 662 25.22 17.10 23.48
CA LEU A 662 24.34 17.41 24.61
C LEU A 662 25.11 17.69 25.92
N ASP A 663 26.43 17.84 25.88
CA ASP A 663 27.22 18.18 27.06
C ASP A 663 27.16 19.69 27.34
N GLY A 664 27.26 20.49 26.28
CA GLY A 664 27.08 21.95 26.30
C GLY A 664 28.21 22.71 26.99
N GLU A 665 28.78 23.71 26.32
CA GLU A 665 29.81 24.59 26.88
C GLU A 665 29.19 25.75 27.68
N ILE A 666 29.86 26.16 28.76
CA ILE A 666 29.44 27.32 29.57
C ILE A 666 30.03 28.59 28.93
N LEU A 667 29.17 29.57 28.67
CA LEU A 667 29.58 30.86 28.11
C LEU A 667 29.94 31.86 29.22
N THR A 668 31.09 32.51 29.08
CA THR A 668 31.54 33.53 30.03
C THR A 668 30.92 34.88 29.72
N GLY A 669 30.36 35.56 30.73
CA GLY A 669 29.85 36.93 30.58
C GLY A 669 28.33 37.07 30.48
N ALA A 670 27.56 35.98 30.64
CA ALA A 670 26.11 36.06 30.77
C ALA A 670 25.71 36.73 32.09
N ALA A 671 24.68 37.57 32.06
CA ALA A 671 24.07 38.14 33.27
C ALA A 671 23.44 37.03 34.14
N PRO A 672 23.23 37.25 35.45
CA PRO A 672 22.60 36.25 36.31
C PRO A 672 21.24 35.77 35.77
N PRO A 673 20.93 34.47 35.85
CA PRO A 673 19.61 33.93 35.46
C PRO A 673 18.47 34.65 36.19
N VAL A 674 17.46 35.09 35.45
CA VAL A 674 16.26 35.73 36.01
C VAL A 674 15.09 34.74 35.94
N PRO A 675 14.62 34.20 37.08
CA PRO A 675 13.50 33.27 37.10
C PRO A 675 12.24 33.84 36.44
N GLY A 676 11.53 33.02 35.69
CA GLY A 676 10.36 33.41 34.93
C GLY A 676 9.92 32.35 33.94
N GLU A 677 8.91 32.68 33.15
CA GLU A 677 8.46 31.85 32.03
C GLU A 677 9.59 31.70 30.99
N GLY A 678 9.78 30.48 30.47
CA GLY A 678 10.71 30.24 29.38
C GLY A 678 10.34 31.01 28.11
N GLN A 679 11.36 31.42 27.35
CA GLN A 679 11.19 32.22 26.14
C GLN A 679 11.84 31.56 24.92
N LEU A 680 11.21 31.68 23.75
CA LEU A 680 11.85 31.43 22.47
C LEU A 680 12.63 32.70 22.07
N LEU A 681 13.95 32.57 21.99
CA LEU A 681 14.85 33.64 21.55
C LEU A 681 15.04 33.57 20.04
N GLN A 682 14.96 34.71 19.37
CA GLN A 682 15.14 34.82 17.93
C GLN A 682 15.93 36.07 17.61
N MET A 683 16.79 35.99 16.60
CA MET A 683 17.62 37.12 16.19
C MET A 683 16.92 37.86 15.05
N SER A 684 16.56 39.13 15.27
CA SER A 684 16.01 39.98 14.22
C SER A 684 17.14 40.75 13.54
N SER A 685 17.12 40.78 12.21
CA SER A 685 17.98 41.63 11.40
C SER A 685 17.36 43.04 11.37
N GLY A 686 17.56 43.83 12.41
CA GLY A 686 17.04 45.21 12.46
C GLY A 686 17.58 46.06 11.29
N THR A 687 16.79 47.01 10.79
CA THR A 687 17.19 47.97 9.74
C THR A 687 18.33 48.91 10.19
N THR A 688 18.61 48.96 11.49
CA THR A 688 19.58 49.86 12.14
C THR A 688 21.00 49.29 12.33
N GLY A 689 21.30 48.07 11.88
CA GLY A 689 22.69 47.61 11.68
C GLY A 689 23.26 46.61 12.70
N ASP A 690 22.59 46.34 13.82
CA ASP A 690 22.97 45.26 14.74
C ASP A 690 21.80 44.29 14.99
N PRO A 691 22.01 42.96 14.89
CA PRO A 691 20.96 41.98 15.17
C PRO A 691 20.46 42.08 16.60
N LYS A 692 19.15 42.27 16.79
CA LYS A 692 18.53 42.35 18.12
C LYS A 692 18.05 40.97 18.54
N CYS A 693 18.30 40.59 19.78
CA CYS A 693 17.71 39.38 20.36
C CYS A 693 16.28 39.71 20.81
N ILE A 694 15.31 39.09 20.15
CA ILE A 694 13.90 39.13 20.52
C ILE A 694 13.61 37.92 21.39
N ALA A 695 12.93 38.13 22.51
CA ALA A 695 12.51 37.06 23.42
C ALA A 695 10.98 37.01 23.48
N ARG A 696 10.38 35.90 23.07
CA ARG A 696 8.93 35.68 23.13
C ARG A 696 8.62 34.56 24.11
N ASN A 697 7.75 34.82 25.08
CA ASN A 697 7.30 33.81 26.02
C ASN A 697 6.65 32.62 25.29
N TRP A 698 6.84 31.40 25.79
CA TRP A 698 6.24 30.21 25.19
C TRP A 698 4.69 30.28 25.17
N SER A 699 4.05 30.89 26.16
CA SER A 699 2.59 31.12 26.18
C SER A 699 2.14 32.09 25.09
N ALA A 700 2.95 33.09 24.73
CA ALA A 700 2.65 33.98 23.62
C ALA A 700 2.75 33.26 22.27
N VAL A 701 3.68 32.32 22.13
CA VAL A 701 3.78 31.43 20.96
C VAL A 701 2.58 30.49 20.88
N GLU A 702 2.11 29.94 22.01
CA GLU A 702 0.91 29.09 22.04
C GLU A 702 -0.33 29.86 21.58
N ARG A 703 -0.55 31.08 22.12
CA ARG A 703 -1.66 31.95 21.70
C ARG A 703 -1.62 32.26 20.21
N GLU A 704 -0.43 32.50 19.65
CA GLU A 704 -0.25 32.68 18.21
C GLU A 704 -0.69 31.42 17.45
N VAL A 705 -0.24 30.23 17.85
CA VAL A 705 -0.60 28.95 17.21
C VAL A 705 -2.12 28.74 17.23
N GLU A 706 -2.78 28.97 18.37
CA GLU A 706 -4.23 28.84 18.50
C GLU A 706 -4.99 29.87 17.63
N SER A 707 -4.52 31.10 17.63
CA SER A 707 -5.09 32.16 16.78
C SER A 707 -4.88 31.90 15.29
N TYR A 708 -3.75 31.30 14.91
CA TYR A 708 -3.44 30.92 13.54
C TYR A 708 -4.33 29.76 13.07
N VAL A 709 -4.47 28.71 13.89
CA VAL A 709 -5.32 27.54 13.58
C VAL A 709 -6.79 27.95 13.43
N SER A 710 -7.29 28.84 14.30
CA SER A 710 -8.67 29.30 14.27
C SER A 710 -9.00 30.24 13.10
N ALA A 711 -8.05 31.08 12.69
CA ALA A 711 -8.29 32.09 11.65
C ALA A 711 -8.04 31.60 10.22
N PHE A 712 -7.27 30.53 10.05
CA PHE A 712 -6.82 30.05 8.74
C PHE A 712 -7.21 28.58 8.54
N THR A 713 -8.48 28.31 8.26
CA THR A 713 -9.02 26.94 8.21
C THR A 713 -8.82 26.26 6.85
N GLU A 714 -8.49 27.00 5.80
CA GLU A 714 -8.39 26.50 4.42
C GLU A 714 -7.42 25.31 4.24
N PRO A 715 -6.29 25.20 4.97
CA PRO A 715 -5.44 24.02 4.91
C PRO A 715 -5.86 22.83 5.77
N GLU A 716 -7.08 22.79 6.29
CA GLU A 716 -7.58 21.63 7.02
C GLU A 716 -7.56 20.38 6.12
N GLY A 717 -6.96 19.29 6.63
CA GLY A 717 -6.72 18.07 5.87
C GLY A 717 -5.56 18.13 4.86
N MET A 718 -4.74 19.19 4.84
CA MET A 718 -3.50 19.24 4.07
C MET A 718 -2.31 18.81 4.94
N THR A 719 -1.37 18.04 4.37
CA THR A 719 -0.15 17.63 5.07
C THR A 719 0.91 18.75 4.98
N PRO A 720 1.41 19.30 6.10
CA PRO A 720 2.42 20.35 6.08
C PRO A 720 3.79 19.76 5.70
N VAL A 721 4.36 20.25 4.60
CA VAL A 721 5.69 19.88 4.10
C VAL A 721 6.64 21.05 4.32
N ILE A 722 7.55 20.92 5.27
CA ILE A 722 8.44 21.98 5.76
C ILE A 722 9.80 21.81 5.10
N ALA A 723 10.03 22.57 4.03
CA ALA A 723 11.30 22.64 3.29
C ALA A 723 11.99 24.00 3.54
N CYS A 724 12.03 24.40 4.81
CA CYS A 724 12.74 25.58 5.31
C CYS A 724 13.17 25.34 6.77
N PRO A 725 14.13 26.13 7.30
CA PRO A 725 14.71 25.84 8.61
C PRO A 725 13.69 25.87 9.76
N ILE A 726 13.64 24.78 10.55
CA ILE A 726 12.86 24.68 11.80
C ILE A 726 13.45 25.49 12.97
N THR A 727 14.54 26.23 12.74
CA THR A 727 15.11 27.20 13.68
C THR A 727 14.57 28.62 13.46
N HIS A 728 13.75 28.83 12.43
CA HIS A 728 13.12 30.11 12.10
C HIS A 728 11.61 30.07 12.35
N SER A 729 10.98 31.18 12.74
CA SER A 729 9.55 31.23 13.11
C SER A 729 8.63 30.65 12.04
N TYR A 730 8.96 30.89 10.77
CA TYR A 730 8.16 30.42 9.64
C TYR A 730 8.09 28.88 9.56
N GLY A 731 9.23 28.19 9.62
CA GLY A 731 9.26 26.72 9.61
C GLY A 731 8.80 26.12 10.95
N LEU A 732 9.20 26.73 12.07
CA LEU A 732 8.95 26.22 13.42
C LEU A 732 7.51 26.43 13.90
N ILE A 733 7.01 27.66 13.85
CA ILE A 733 5.72 28.01 14.43
C ILE A 733 4.63 27.69 13.39
N CYS A 734 4.71 28.32 12.21
CA CYS A 734 3.67 28.25 11.20
C CYS A 734 3.65 26.90 10.45
N GLY A 735 4.82 26.32 10.18
CA GLY A 735 4.92 24.99 9.57
C GLY A 735 4.66 23.88 10.59
N LEU A 736 5.56 23.78 11.58
CA LEU A 736 5.60 22.63 12.48
C LEU A 736 4.54 22.70 13.60
N PHE A 737 4.54 23.72 14.46
CA PHE A 737 3.64 23.75 15.62
C PHE A 737 2.16 23.85 15.22
N VAL A 738 1.83 24.66 14.22
CA VAL A 738 0.47 24.71 13.66
C VAL A 738 0.08 23.37 13.04
N GLY A 739 0.98 22.69 12.33
CA GLY A 739 0.74 21.35 11.78
C GLY A 739 0.41 20.32 12.86
N LEU A 740 1.26 20.25 13.89
CA LEU A 740 1.05 19.39 15.06
C LEU A 740 -0.27 19.70 15.78
N ARG A 741 -0.62 20.99 15.93
CA ARG A 741 -1.87 21.42 16.58
C ARG A 741 -3.12 20.99 15.81
N ARG A 742 -3.01 20.83 14.48
CA ARG A 742 -4.10 20.34 13.60
C ARG A 742 -4.19 18.81 13.53
N SER A 743 -3.39 18.09 14.32
CA SER A 743 -3.27 16.62 14.23
C SER A 743 -2.91 16.13 12.83
N GLN A 744 -2.16 16.94 12.06
CA GLN A 744 -1.61 16.56 10.77
C GLN A 744 -0.12 16.28 10.95
N PRO A 745 0.38 15.07 10.64
CA PRO A 745 1.79 14.73 10.81
C PRO A 745 2.66 15.58 9.86
N PRO A 746 3.51 16.49 10.35
CA PRO A 746 4.34 17.31 9.48
C PRO A 746 5.45 16.48 8.84
N VAL A 747 5.86 16.87 7.64
CA VAL A 747 7.01 16.29 6.93
C VAL A 747 8.10 17.35 6.86
N VAL A 748 9.22 17.13 7.54
CA VAL A 748 10.39 18.01 7.52
C VAL A 748 11.40 17.46 6.52
N LEU A 749 11.85 18.31 5.60
CA LEU A 749 12.82 17.96 4.57
C LEU A 749 14.07 18.84 4.70
N ASP A 750 15.22 18.24 5.00
CA ASP A 750 16.48 18.98 5.15
C ASP A 750 17.18 19.24 3.82
N HIS A 751 16.77 18.54 2.76
CA HIS A 751 17.40 18.66 1.46
C HIS A 751 16.88 19.87 0.66
N THR A 752 17.79 20.74 0.23
CA THR A 752 17.50 21.89 -0.65
C THR A 752 17.36 21.55 -2.13
N ASN A 753 17.28 20.27 -2.52
CA ASN A 753 17.26 19.86 -3.93
C ASN A 753 15.85 19.99 -4.52
N PRO A 754 15.64 20.86 -5.53
CA PRO A 754 14.32 21.08 -6.10
C PRO A 754 13.67 19.83 -6.72
N LYS A 755 14.46 18.93 -7.33
CA LYS A 755 13.92 17.70 -7.94
C LYS A 755 13.45 16.69 -6.89
N TYR A 756 14.17 16.61 -5.78
CA TYR A 756 13.80 15.78 -4.63
C TYR A 756 12.50 16.29 -4.00
N LEU A 757 12.39 17.61 -3.77
CA LEU A 757 11.17 18.23 -3.27
C LEU A 757 9.95 17.95 -4.17
N LEU A 758 10.08 18.10 -5.50
CA LEU A 758 9.01 17.75 -6.44
C LEU A 758 8.61 16.28 -6.39
N ARG A 759 9.57 15.37 -6.19
CA ARG A 759 9.29 13.94 -6.01
C ARG A 759 8.48 13.70 -4.72
N ARG A 760 8.95 14.22 -3.58
CA ARG A 760 8.27 14.06 -2.28
C ARG A 760 6.84 14.65 -2.31
N LEU A 761 6.65 15.81 -2.92
CA LEU A 761 5.31 16.42 -3.06
C LEU A 761 4.32 15.57 -3.87
N ARG A 762 4.79 14.67 -4.76
CA ARG A 762 3.91 13.74 -5.49
C ARG A 762 3.54 12.49 -4.69
N GLU A 763 4.33 12.17 -3.67
CA GLU A 763 4.14 10.99 -2.83
C GLU A 763 3.24 11.29 -1.61
N ILE A 764 3.18 12.56 -1.21
CA ILE A 764 2.41 13.07 -0.06
C ILE A 764 1.00 13.46 -0.51
N ASP A 765 0.00 13.06 0.25
CA ASP A 765 -1.40 13.45 -0.01
C ASP A 765 -1.62 14.92 0.35
N ARG A 766 -2.28 15.66 -0.55
CA ARG A 766 -2.63 17.08 -0.40
C ARG A 766 -1.55 17.94 0.31
N PRO A 767 -0.32 18.03 -0.22
CA PRO A 767 0.78 18.69 0.47
C PRO A 767 0.60 20.22 0.50
N LEU A 768 0.88 20.81 1.66
CA LEU A 768 1.09 22.24 1.84
C LEU A 768 2.59 22.53 2.05
N LEU A 769 3.23 23.04 1.01
CA LEU A 769 4.66 23.34 1.03
C LEU A 769 4.96 24.68 1.74
N TYR A 770 5.83 24.63 2.75
CA TYR A 770 6.46 25.79 3.39
C TYR A 770 7.92 25.89 2.91
N THR A 771 8.23 26.89 2.10
CA THR A 771 9.60 27.13 1.63
C THR A 771 9.84 28.59 1.26
N SER A 772 11.07 28.94 0.90
CA SER A 772 11.43 30.31 0.52
C SER A 772 10.82 30.73 -0.83
N PRO A 773 10.56 32.02 -1.05
CA PRO A 773 10.12 32.56 -2.35
C PRO A 773 10.97 32.11 -3.54
N ALA A 774 12.30 32.09 -3.37
CA ALA A 774 13.23 31.68 -4.43
C ALA A 774 13.13 30.19 -4.76
N MET A 775 12.92 29.34 -3.75
CA MET A 775 12.69 27.91 -3.96
C MET A 775 11.34 27.66 -4.63
N LEU A 776 10.27 28.35 -4.21
CA LEU A 776 8.96 28.28 -4.88
C LEU A 776 9.06 28.64 -6.36
N HIS A 777 9.76 29.72 -6.70
CA HIS A 777 9.98 30.12 -8.09
C HIS A 777 10.76 29.05 -8.88
N THR A 778 11.80 28.47 -8.27
CA THR A 778 12.59 27.40 -8.88
C THR A 778 11.74 26.16 -9.15
N LEU A 779 10.91 25.74 -8.18
CA LEU A 779 10.00 24.60 -8.33
C LEU A 779 8.95 24.85 -9.42
N ALA A 780 8.36 26.05 -9.46
CA ALA A 780 7.40 26.44 -10.49
C ALA A 780 7.98 26.34 -11.92
N ARG A 781 9.27 26.65 -12.10
CA ARG A 781 9.97 26.54 -13.40
C ARG A 781 10.36 25.11 -13.77
N LEU A 782 10.59 24.23 -12.79
CA LEU A 782 11.00 22.84 -13.00
C LEU A 782 9.81 21.89 -13.20
N LEU A 783 8.59 22.33 -12.88
CA LEU A 783 7.39 21.54 -13.10
C LEU A 783 7.14 21.31 -14.61
N PRO A 784 6.84 20.07 -15.02
CA PRO A 784 6.39 19.78 -16.38
C PRO A 784 5.18 20.61 -16.79
N GLU A 785 5.00 20.83 -18.09
CA GLU A 785 3.84 21.56 -18.61
C GLU A 785 2.52 20.88 -18.20
N GLY A 786 1.55 21.66 -17.72
CA GLY A 786 0.26 21.16 -17.23
C GLY A 786 0.25 20.68 -15.76
N GLU A 787 1.41 20.46 -15.12
CA GLU A 787 1.46 20.12 -13.69
C GLU A 787 1.38 21.34 -12.77
N ARG A 788 0.74 21.14 -11.60
CA ARG A 788 0.58 22.13 -10.53
C ARG A 788 0.83 21.49 -9.16
N MET A 789 1.41 22.25 -8.24
CA MET A 789 1.51 21.90 -6.81
C MET A 789 0.14 22.07 -6.14
N HIS A 790 -0.19 21.18 -5.19
CA HIS A 790 -1.47 21.22 -4.47
C HIS A 790 -1.61 22.52 -3.66
N ALA A 791 -0.72 22.76 -2.70
CA ALA A 791 -0.73 23.99 -1.92
C ALA A 791 0.69 24.48 -1.61
N ALA A 792 0.84 25.81 -1.51
CA ALA A 792 2.08 26.43 -1.08
C ALA A 792 1.79 27.64 -0.17
N MET A 793 2.63 27.84 0.83
CA MET A 793 2.67 29.03 1.67
C MET A 793 3.90 29.86 1.30
N THR A 794 3.75 31.18 1.22
CA THR A 794 4.86 32.13 1.13
C THR A 794 4.86 33.09 2.32
N SER A 795 6.03 33.61 2.68
CA SER A 795 6.22 34.49 3.83
C SER A 795 7.42 35.41 3.65
N GLY A 796 7.36 36.63 4.19
CA GLY A 796 8.45 37.60 4.19
C GLY A 796 8.33 38.65 3.08
N THR A 797 9.36 38.78 2.24
CA THR A 797 9.41 39.80 1.17
C THR A 797 8.33 39.54 0.13
N LEU A 798 7.67 40.60 -0.35
CA LEU A 798 6.72 40.49 -1.45
C LEU A 798 7.37 39.85 -2.67
N LEU A 799 6.59 39.01 -3.37
CA LEU A 799 7.01 38.42 -4.63
C LEU A 799 6.98 39.48 -5.73
N PRO A 800 8.08 39.67 -6.48
CA PRO A 800 8.05 40.50 -7.69
C PRO A 800 6.95 39.99 -8.64
N GLY A 801 6.27 40.89 -9.36
CA GLY A 801 5.12 40.55 -10.21
C GLY A 801 5.31 39.31 -11.10
N PRO A 802 6.40 39.22 -11.89
CA PRO A 802 6.62 38.05 -12.74
C PRO A 802 6.90 36.74 -11.98
N TRP A 803 7.52 36.82 -10.80
CA TRP A 803 7.70 35.64 -9.95
C TRP A 803 6.37 35.19 -9.38
N PHE A 804 5.54 36.15 -8.95
CA PHE A 804 4.18 35.89 -8.48
C PHE A 804 3.35 35.18 -9.55
N ASP A 805 3.30 35.71 -10.78
CA ASP A 805 2.54 35.10 -11.87
C ASP A 805 3.03 33.69 -12.23
N ALA A 806 4.36 33.50 -12.28
CA ALA A 806 4.97 32.21 -12.55
C ALA A 806 4.63 31.16 -11.47
N ILE A 807 4.63 31.55 -10.20
CA ILE A 807 4.27 30.63 -9.10
C ILE A 807 2.76 30.41 -9.04
N ARG A 808 1.95 31.48 -9.13
CA ARG A 808 0.50 31.43 -8.99
C ARG A 808 -0.16 30.53 -10.03
N SER A 809 0.37 30.54 -11.26
CA SER A 809 -0.10 29.65 -12.35
C SER A 809 0.23 28.16 -12.11
N ARG A 810 1.18 27.86 -11.21
CA ARG A 810 1.69 26.52 -10.91
C ARG A 810 1.26 25.99 -9.54
N VAL A 811 0.41 26.70 -8.79
CA VAL A 811 -0.08 26.30 -7.46
C VAL A 811 -1.61 26.38 -7.43
N VAL A 812 -2.27 25.32 -6.94
CA VAL A 812 -3.74 25.30 -6.82
C VAL A 812 -4.20 26.20 -5.68
N HIS A 813 -3.69 25.95 -4.46
CA HIS A 813 -3.96 26.77 -3.27
C HIS A 813 -2.73 27.56 -2.87
N PHE A 814 -2.71 28.88 -3.12
CA PHE A 814 -1.57 29.72 -2.82
C PHE A 814 -1.88 30.66 -1.66
N PHE A 815 -1.11 30.52 -0.58
CA PHE A 815 -1.31 31.24 0.68
C PHE A 815 -0.15 32.17 0.97
N GLN A 816 -0.42 33.25 1.70
CA GLN A 816 0.61 34.15 2.21
C GLN A 816 0.43 34.38 3.69
N GLN A 817 1.53 34.51 4.42
CA GLN A 817 1.52 35.03 5.78
C GLN A 817 2.45 36.24 5.89
N TYR A 818 2.09 37.15 6.78
CA TYR A 818 2.85 38.35 7.10
C TYR A 818 3.07 38.42 8.61
N GLY A 819 4.26 38.88 9.00
CA GLY A 819 4.69 38.90 10.40
C GLY A 819 6.09 39.47 10.58
N CYS A 820 6.46 39.73 11.82
CA CYS A 820 7.81 40.15 12.21
C CYS A 820 8.32 39.33 13.39
N SER A 821 9.62 39.45 13.71
CA SER A 821 10.23 38.67 14.80
C SER A 821 9.67 39.05 16.17
N GLU A 822 9.24 40.31 16.34
CA GLU A 822 8.76 40.90 17.60
C GLU A 822 7.40 40.36 18.03
N VAL A 823 6.44 40.24 17.12
CA VAL A 823 5.05 39.84 17.45
C VAL A 823 4.61 38.54 16.78
N GLY A 824 5.46 37.91 15.97
CA GLY A 824 5.13 36.68 15.24
C GLY A 824 4.31 36.95 13.98
N CYS A 825 3.49 35.97 13.59
CA CYS A 825 2.54 36.13 12.50
C CYS A 825 1.46 37.14 12.87
N ILE A 826 1.30 38.14 12.01
CA ILE A 826 0.34 39.23 12.17
C ILE A 826 -0.90 38.95 11.33
N ALA A 827 -0.73 38.51 10.09
CA ALA A 827 -1.84 38.34 9.14
C ALA A 827 -1.62 37.15 8.19
N VAL A 828 -2.72 36.57 7.71
CA VAL A 828 -2.72 35.46 6.74
C VAL A 828 -3.69 35.75 5.59
N ASN A 829 -3.24 35.51 4.36
CA ASN A 829 -4.05 35.54 3.15
C ASN A 829 -4.36 34.10 2.70
N PRO A 830 -5.63 33.66 2.78
CA PRO A 830 -6.03 32.30 2.38
C PRO A 830 -6.21 32.10 0.87
N ASP A 831 -6.14 33.16 0.05
CA ASP A 831 -6.15 33.04 -1.41
C ASP A 831 -5.36 34.20 -2.01
N LEU A 832 -4.06 33.99 -2.15
CA LEU A 832 -3.15 35.00 -2.67
C LEU A 832 -3.37 35.20 -4.18
N ARG A 833 -4.05 36.30 -4.52
CA ARG A 833 -4.32 36.72 -5.90
C ARG A 833 -3.52 37.94 -6.35
N GLN A 834 -3.00 38.70 -5.40
CA GLN A 834 -2.18 39.88 -5.64
C GLN A 834 -1.00 39.82 -4.65
N PRO A 835 0.24 40.12 -5.08
CA PRO A 835 1.43 39.93 -4.25
C PRO A 835 1.43 40.81 -3.00
N ASP A 836 0.86 42.01 -3.09
CA ASP A 836 0.76 43.03 -2.04
C ASP A 836 -0.37 42.78 -1.01
N ALA A 837 -1.30 41.87 -1.31
CA ALA A 837 -2.37 41.47 -0.39
C ALA A 837 -1.84 40.52 0.69
N ILE A 838 -1.27 41.09 1.75
CA ILE A 838 -0.53 40.36 2.79
C ILE A 838 -1.39 39.56 3.78
N GLY A 839 -2.68 39.86 3.90
CA GLY A 839 -3.62 39.02 4.66
C GLY A 839 -4.57 39.75 5.59
N ARG A 840 -5.43 38.98 6.25
CA ARG A 840 -6.28 39.46 7.35
C ARG A 840 -5.57 39.24 8.68
N SER A 841 -5.70 40.19 9.60
CA SER A 841 -5.09 40.12 10.94
C SER A 841 -5.54 38.87 11.69
N LEU A 842 -4.61 38.22 12.39
CA LEU A 842 -4.93 37.15 13.32
C LEU A 842 -5.68 37.69 14.55
N PRO A 843 -6.67 36.96 15.09
CA PRO A 843 -7.53 37.40 16.19
C PRO A 843 -6.82 37.90 17.46
N HIS A 844 -5.63 37.37 17.77
CA HIS A 844 -4.86 37.78 18.94
C HIS A 844 -4.14 39.13 18.80
N HIS A 845 -4.13 39.71 17.59
CA HIS A 845 -3.54 41.02 17.31
C HIS A 845 -4.61 42.06 16.99
N ARG A 846 -4.33 43.31 17.37
CA ARG A 846 -5.04 44.47 16.84
C ARG A 846 -4.10 45.27 15.96
N VAL A 847 -4.46 45.42 14.69
CA VAL A 847 -3.63 46.06 13.67
C VAL A 847 -4.22 47.39 13.25
N LEU A 848 -3.40 48.43 13.30
CA LEU A 848 -3.67 49.76 12.76
C LEU A 848 -2.88 49.92 11.46
N ALA A 849 -3.52 50.45 10.42
CA ALA A 849 -2.91 50.72 9.11
C ALA A 849 -3.59 51.94 8.46
N GLY A 850 -3.12 52.35 7.28
CA GLY A 850 -3.71 53.43 6.49
C GLY A 850 -5.15 53.15 6.03
N GLU A 851 -5.84 54.19 5.57
CA GLU A 851 -7.23 54.13 5.13
C GLU A 851 -7.39 53.67 3.67
N SER A 852 -6.42 54.03 2.81
CA SER A 852 -6.45 53.72 1.38
C SER A 852 -5.06 53.74 0.77
N ALA A 853 -4.96 53.38 -0.52
CA ALA A 853 -3.71 53.43 -1.29
C ALA A 853 -3.11 54.85 -1.37
N GLU A 854 -3.96 55.89 -1.36
CA GLU A 854 -3.55 57.30 -1.39
C GLU A 854 -3.16 57.85 -0.01
N ARG A 855 -3.58 57.16 1.06
CA ARG A 855 -3.29 57.52 2.46
C ARG A 855 -2.78 56.31 3.23
N PRO A 856 -1.65 55.69 2.80
CA PRO A 856 -1.05 54.60 3.54
C PRO A 856 -0.48 55.13 4.85
N ALA A 857 -0.50 54.29 5.88
CA ALA A 857 0.13 54.58 7.16
C ALA A 857 0.97 53.39 7.59
N GLU A 858 1.83 53.60 8.58
CA GLU A 858 2.58 52.49 9.15
C GLU A 858 1.64 51.43 9.72
N ILE A 859 1.94 50.16 9.43
CA ILE A 859 1.28 49.02 10.04
C ILE A 859 1.80 48.92 11.48
N VAL A 860 0.90 49.14 12.43
CA VAL A 860 1.21 49.12 13.85
C VAL A 860 0.40 48.03 14.53
N VAL A 861 1.09 47.15 15.27
CA VAL A 861 0.47 46.02 15.96
C VAL A 861 0.42 46.31 17.45
N GLU A 862 -0.79 46.32 18.01
CA GLU A 862 -0.99 46.34 19.46
C GLU A 862 -0.91 44.90 19.97
N SER A 863 0.13 44.62 20.77
CA SER A 863 0.35 43.33 21.43
C SER A 863 0.34 43.49 22.95
N GLU A 864 0.29 42.38 23.70
CA GLU A 864 0.40 42.40 25.17
C GLU A 864 1.73 42.97 25.68
N ALA A 865 2.80 42.88 24.88
CA ALA A 865 4.12 43.44 25.20
C ALA A 865 4.22 44.95 24.86
N GLY A 866 3.14 45.55 24.36
CA GLY A 866 3.07 46.93 23.91
C GLY A 866 2.90 47.04 22.39
N GLN A 867 2.99 48.29 21.92
CA GLN A 867 2.80 48.64 20.52
C GLN A 867 4.07 48.40 19.71
N VAL A 868 3.98 47.58 18.66
CA VAL A 868 5.08 47.30 17.73
C VAL A 868 4.84 48.02 16.41
N ARG A 869 5.78 48.91 16.10
CA ARG A 869 5.83 49.70 14.87
C ARG A 869 6.69 48.94 13.85
N THR A 870 6.06 48.44 12.78
CA THR A 870 6.72 47.51 11.83
C THR A 870 7.66 48.20 10.85
N ALA A 871 7.56 49.54 10.73
CA ALA A 871 8.13 50.34 9.65
C ALA A 871 7.68 49.92 8.25
N ASP A 872 6.58 49.16 8.14
CA ASP A 872 5.96 48.76 6.88
C ASP A 872 4.72 49.64 6.65
N LEU A 873 4.67 50.34 5.52
CA LEU A 873 3.52 51.14 5.10
C LEU A 873 2.48 50.23 4.46
N GLY A 874 1.22 50.41 4.85
CA GLY A 874 0.11 49.69 4.27
C GLY A 874 -1.23 50.34 4.59
N TYR A 875 -2.29 49.74 4.07
CA TYR A 875 -3.66 50.15 4.35
C TYR A 875 -4.60 48.95 4.44
N ALA A 876 -5.71 49.11 5.16
CA ALA A 876 -6.73 48.08 5.28
C ALA A 876 -7.86 48.33 4.29
N ARG A 877 -8.20 47.33 3.48
CA ARG A 877 -9.40 47.38 2.64
C ARG A 877 -10.67 47.19 3.48
N PRO A 878 -11.86 47.58 2.95
CA PRO A 878 -13.14 47.36 3.64
C PRO A 878 -13.45 45.89 3.99
N ASP A 879 -12.85 44.93 3.27
CA ASP A 879 -12.98 43.48 3.51
C ASP A 879 -12.00 42.94 4.57
N GLY A 880 -11.26 43.83 5.25
CA GLY A 880 -10.28 43.52 6.29
C GLY A 880 -8.94 43.00 5.77
N MET A 881 -8.74 42.95 4.45
CA MET A 881 -7.45 42.59 3.85
C MET A 881 -6.45 43.74 4.04
N LEU A 882 -5.29 43.44 4.63
CA LEU A 882 -4.17 44.38 4.69
C LEU A 882 -3.41 44.33 3.36
N ILE A 883 -3.11 45.51 2.83
CA ILE A 883 -2.31 45.72 1.62
C ILE A 883 -1.00 46.35 2.05
N PHE A 884 0.11 45.72 1.67
CA PHE A 884 1.45 46.26 1.86
C PHE A 884 1.79 47.21 0.70
N VAL A 885 2.38 48.36 1.00
CA VAL A 885 2.82 49.34 0.00
C VAL A 885 4.34 49.34 -0.13
N SER A 886 5.05 49.62 0.97
CA SER A 886 6.52 49.69 0.97
C SER A 886 7.05 49.67 2.41
N ARG A 887 8.34 49.40 2.58
CA ARG A 887 9.00 49.75 3.85
C ARG A 887 9.26 51.25 3.89
N MET A 888 9.06 51.85 5.06
CA MET A 888 9.35 53.27 5.29
C MET A 888 10.81 53.59 4.98
N ASP A 889 11.73 52.75 5.46
CA ASP A 889 13.18 52.92 5.30
C ASP A 889 13.67 52.69 3.85
N ASP A 890 12.87 52.03 3.01
CA ASP A 890 13.22 51.75 1.60
C ASP A 890 12.59 52.78 0.64
N THR A 891 11.71 53.66 1.12
CA THR A 891 11.05 54.66 0.28
C THR A 891 12.08 55.69 -0.20
N ILE A 892 12.19 55.86 -1.52
CA ILE A 892 13.16 56.77 -2.13
C ILE A 892 12.51 58.14 -2.30
N ASN A 893 13.08 59.18 -1.72
CA ASN A 893 12.53 60.52 -1.81
C ASN A 893 13.22 61.31 -2.94
N VAL A 894 12.57 61.38 -4.09
CA VAL A 894 13.08 62.13 -5.26
C VAL A 894 12.39 63.48 -5.32
N SER A 895 13.10 64.54 -4.91
CA SER A 895 12.61 65.93 -4.92
C SER A 895 11.31 66.15 -4.13
N GLY A 896 11.15 65.48 -2.98
CA GLY A 896 9.95 65.53 -2.15
C GLY A 896 8.85 64.55 -2.55
N LEU A 897 9.02 63.83 -3.67
CA LEU A 897 8.09 62.80 -4.14
C LEU A 897 8.57 61.43 -3.69
N ASN A 898 7.67 60.68 -3.06
CA ASN A 898 7.95 59.31 -2.65
C ASN A 898 7.94 58.38 -3.87
N VAL A 899 9.03 57.66 -4.07
CA VAL A 899 9.15 56.57 -5.01
C VAL A 899 9.23 55.28 -4.22
N TYR A 900 8.32 54.35 -4.52
CA TYR A 900 8.31 53.02 -3.94
C TYR A 900 9.15 52.09 -4.83
N PRO A 901 10.26 51.51 -4.32
CA PRO A 901 11.15 50.67 -5.12
C PRO A 901 10.44 49.52 -5.84
N GLY A 902 9.42 48.92 -5.21
CA GLY A 902 8.66 47.81 -5.78
C GLY A 902 8.00 48.15 -7.12
N GLU A 903 7.46 49.36 -7.28
CA GLU A 903 6.85 49.80 -8.54
C GLU A 903 7.88 49.86 -9.68
N VAL A 904 9.10 50.31 -9.36
CA VAL A 904 10.21 50.37 -10.30
C VAL A 904 10.68 48.96 -10.65
N GLU A 905 10.82 48.11 -9.64
CA GLU A 905 11.23 46.71 -9.78
C GLU A 905 10.23 45.94 -10.65
N ASP A 906 8.92 46.07 -10.41
CA ASP A 906 7.88 45.39 -11.19
C ASP A 906 7.88 45.81 -12.66
N VAL A 907 8.01 47.11 -12.95
CA VAL A 907 8.12 47.60 -14.33
C VAL A 907 9.36 47.05 -15.02
N VAL A 908 10.51 47.03 -14.33
CA VAL A 908 11.76 46.50 -14.87
C VAL A 908 11.66 44.99 -15.10
N MET A 909 11.10 44.26 -14.14
CA MET A 909 10.92 42.81 -14.19
C MET A 909 9.97 42.38 -15.32
N ALA A 910 9.05 43.25 -15.74
CA ALA A 910 8.19 43.01 -16.90
C ALA A 910 8.91 43.15 -18.26
N MET A 911 10.15 43.65 -18.30
CA MET A 911 10.94 43.74 -19.53
C MET A 911 11.42 42.34 -19.98
N PRO A 912 11.19 41.92 -21.24
CA PRO A 912 11.63 40.61 -21.72
C PRO A 912 13.13 40.38 -21.54
N GLY A 913 13.49 39.23 -20.97
CA GLY A 913 14.87 38.82 -20.72
C GLY A 913 15.44 39.25 -19.36
N VAL A 914 14.77 40.12 -18.60
CA VAL A 914 15.15 40.45 -17.21
C VAL A 914 14.69 39.34 -16.27
N THR A 915 15.56 38.91 -15.35
CA THR A 915 15.33 37.76 -14.46
C THR A 915 15.26 38.11 -12.98
N ASP A 916 15.86 39.22 -12.57
CA ASP A 916 15.86 39.71 -11.18
C ASP A 916 16.13 41.22 -11.17
N ALA A 917 15.57 41.98 -10.21
CA ALA A 917 15.75 43.43 -10.11
C ALA A 917 15.67 43.92 -8.65
N VAL A 918 16.47 44.94 -8.32
CA VAL A 918 16.40 45.64 -7.03
C VAL A 918 16.67 47.13 -7.24
N ALA A 919 15.73 47.97 -6.79
CA ALA A 919 15.86 49.42 -6.78
C ALA A 919 16.24 49.90 -5.37
N PHE A 920 17.08 50.93 -5.29
CA PHE A 920 17.52 51.53 -4.03
C PHE A 920 17.82 53.02 -4.19
N ALA A 921 17.76 53.75 -3.07
CA ALA A 921 18.10 55.16 -3.02
C ALA A 921 19.60 55.39 -3.19
N ARG A 922 19.95 56.37 -4.01
CA ARG A 922 21.30 56.95 -4.08
C ARG A 922 21.20 58.44 -3.83
N SER A 923 22.02 58.96 -2.92
CA SER A 923 22.06 60.39 -2.65
C SER A 923 22.41 61.19 -3.91
N ASP A 924 21.66 62.25 -4.17
CA ASP A 924 21.83 63.14 -5.31
C ASP A 924 21.85 64.59 -4.82
N PRO A 925 22.88 65.39 -5.15
CA PRO A 925 23.01 66.77 -4.66
C PRO A 925 21.86 67.72 -5.02
N PHE A 926 21.05 67.39 -6.04
CA PHE A 926 19.98 68.25 -6.56
C PHE A 926 18.59 67.72 -6.21
N ALA A 927 18.39 66.40 -6.27
CA ALA A 927 17.10 65.77 -6.03
C ALA A 927 16.93 65.23 -4.59
N GLY A 928 17.97 65.33 -3.75
CA GLY A 928 18.05 64.67 -2.44
C GLY A 928 18.44 63.21 -2.63
N GLU A 929 17.56 62.43 -3.25
CA GLU A 929 17.82 61.05 -3.67
C GLU A 929 17.41 60.84 -5.14
N ARG A 930 17.99 59.81 -5.75
CA ARG A 930 17.56 59.26 -7.05
C ARG A 930 17.46 57.76 -6.97
N VAL A 931 16.58 57.21 -7.80
CA VAL A 931 16.44 55.78 -8.02
C VAL A 931 17.67 55.23 -8.74
N THR A 932 18.33 54.24 -8.13
CA THR A 932 19.37 53.41 -8.75
C THR A 932 18.89 51.97 -8.81
N LEU A 933 19.20 51.27 -9.90
CA LEU A 933 18.73 49.92 -10.16
C LEU A 933 19.90 48.96 -10.38
N LEU A 934 19.84 47.80 -9.74
CA LEU A 934 20.61 46.62 -10.14
C LEU A 934 19.66 45.55 -10.67
N PHE A 935 20.02 44.94 -11.79
CA PHE A 935 19.18 43.91 -12.41
C PHE A 935 20.03 42.78 -13.00
N SER A 936 19.47 41.58 -13.14
CA SER A 936 20.06 40.50 -13.92
C SER A 936 19.17 40.19 -15.12
N ALA A 937 19.78 39.76 -16.22
CA ALA A 937 19.07 39.42 -17.44
C ALA A 937 19.80 38.29 -18.17
N GLU A 938 19.06 37.56 -19.03
CA GLU A 938 19.57 36.44 -19.82
C GLU A 938 20.61 36.87 -20.87
N ALA A 939 20.54 38.13 -21.32
CA ALA A 939 21.48 38.75 -22.25
C ALA A 939 21.80 40.20 -21.82
N PRO A 940 22.90 40.80 -22.30
CA PRO A 940 23.22 42.20 -22.04
C PRO A 940 22.12 43.16 -22.50
N VAL A 941 21.61 44.00 -21.60
CA VAL A 941 20.58 45.02 -21.87
C VAL A 941 21.21 46.41 -21.87
N PRO A 942 21.17 47.16 -22.98
CA PRO A 942 21.70 48.53 -23.02
C PRO A 942 20.95 49.45 -22.03
N PRO A 943 21.64 50.27 -21.21
CA PRO A 943 21.00 51.13 -20.20
C PRO A 943 19.88 52.03 -20.76
N ARG A 944 20.04 52.54 -21.99
CA ARG A 944 19.01 53.35 -22.65
C ARG A 944 17.73 52.57 -22.95
N ALA A 945 17.85 51.30 -23.38
CA ALA A 945 16.69 50.47 -23.67
C ALA A 945 15.84 50.21 -22.42
N LEU A 946 16.50 49.97 -21.28
CA LEU A 946 15.83 49.80 -19.99
C LEU A 946 15.18 51.09 -19.50
N GLN A 947 15.84 52.24 -19.64
CA GLN A 947 15.25 53.54 -19.30
C GLN A 947 14.04 53.88 -20.20
N ASP A 948 14.13 53.62 -21.50
CA ASP A 948 13.02 53.84 -22.43
C ASP A 948 11.84 52.90 -22.16
N TRP A 949 12.10 51.68 -21.71
CA TRP A 949 11.07 50.78 -21.19
C TRP A 949 10.40 51.37 -19.95
N CYS A 950 11.17 51.79 -18.95
CA CYS A 950 10.66 52.38 -17.71
C CYS A 950 9.80 53.61 -17.96
N ARG A 951 10.19 54.51 -18.88
CA ARG A 951 9.45 55.74 -19.21
C ARG A 951 8.06 55.52 -19.78
N ARG A 952 7.74 54.31 -20.27
CA ARG A 952 6.41 53.97 -20.77
C ARG A 952 5.40 53.77 -19.64
N TRP A 953 5.89 53.41 -18.45
CA TRP A 953 5.06 52.93 -17.34
C TRP A 953 5.25 53.72 -16.04
N LEU A 954 6.39 54.40 -15.87
CA LEU A 954 6.76 55.15 -14.67
C LEU A 954 6.78 56.66 -14.91
N ALA A 955 6.45 57.44 -13.88
CA ALA A 955 6.64 58.89 -13.89
C ALA A 955 8.14 59.24 -13.92
N GLY A 956 8.47 60.42 -14.45
CA GLY A 956 9.86 60.81 -14.69
C GLY A 956 10.80 60.76 -13.47
N HIS A 957 10.27 60.95 -12.25
CA HIS A 957 11.04 60.88 -11.01
C HIS A 957 11.26 59.44 -10.48
N GLN A 958 10.46 58.46 -10.96
CA GLN A 958 10.58 57.04 -10.63
C GLN A 958 11.56 56.30 -11.58
N VAL A 959 11.82 56.85 -12.77
CA VAL A 959 12.73 56.23 -13.75
C VAL A 959 14.16 56.17 -13.18
N PRO A 960 14.81 54.98 -13.15
CA PRO A 960 16.17 54.84 -12.65
C PRO A 960 17.15 55.79 -13.36
N GLY A 961 17.79 56.66 -12.58
CA GLY A 961 18.82 57.56 -13.08
C GLY A 961 20.08 56.80 -13.50
N GLU A 962 20.30 55.64 -12.89
CA GLU A 962 21.39 54.71 -13.18
C GLU A 962 20.89 53.27 -13.03
N ALA A 963 21.29 52.40 -13.95
CA ALA A 963 20.91 50.99 -13.97
C ALA A 963 22.13 50.13 -14.34
N VAL A 964 22.43 49.11 -13.53
CA VAL A 964 23.60 48.25 -13.71
C VAL A 964 23.18 46.79 -13.79
N GLN A 965 23.61 46.11 -14.85
CA GLN A 965 23.38 44.68 -15.02
C GLN A 965 24.43 43.88 -14.25
N VAL A 966 23.98 42.90 -13.46
CA VAL A 966 24.82 41.97 -12.68
C VAL A 966 24.46 40.53 -13.01
N ARG A 967 25.41 39.61 -12.78
CA ARG A 967 25.17 38.17 -12.97
C ARG A 967 24.09 37.62 -12.03
N ALA A 968 24.09 38.06 -10.77
CA ALA A 968 23.10 37.69 -9.77
C ALA A 968 23.03 38.78 -8.69
N ILE A 969 21.83 39.07 -8.20
CA ILE A 969 21.64 40.03 -7.11
C ILE A 969 22.08 39.39 -5.78
N PRO A 970 22.94 40.05 -4.98
CA PRO A 970 23.36 39.53 -3.68
C PRO A 970 22.17 39.32 -2.74
N ARG A 971 22.10 38.13 -2.13
CA ARG A 971 21.08 37.73 -1.15
C ARG A 971 21.75 37.29 0.15
N GLN A 972 21.06 37.50 1.27
CA GLN A 972 21.46 37.02 2.59
C GLN A 972 21.25 35.50 2.70
N ALA A 973 21.80 34.87 3.74
CA ALA A 973 21.70 33.41 3.97
C ALA A 973 20.24 32.89 4.07
N ASN A 974 19.29 33.76 4.42
CA ASN A 974 17.86 33.49 4.46
C ASN A 974 17.14 33.73 3.10
N GLY A 975 17.89 34.03 2.04
CA GLY A 975 17.37 34.30 0.69
C GLY A 975 16.85 35.73 0.45
N LYS A 976 16.82 36.59 1.47
CA LYS A 976 16.32 37.98 1.37
C LYS A 976 17.35 38.91 0.74
N ILE A 977 16.87 39.93 0.04
CA ILE A 977 17.71 41.04 -0.45
C ILE A 977 17.74 42.14 0.62
N SER A 978 18.94 42.64 0.92
CA SER A 978 19.13 43.85 1.73
C SER A 978 19.47 45.01 0.81
N ARG A 979 18.52 45.93 0.58
CA ARG A 979 18.73 47.12 -0.28
C ARG A 979 19.88 47.99 0.21
N ARG A 980 20.06 48.10 1.53
CA ARG A 980 21.18 48.81 2.15
C ARG A 980 22.53 48.17 1.83
N GLU A 981 22.66 46.86 2.02
CA GLU A 981 23.90 46.13 1.73
C GLU A 981 24.22 46.18 0.24
N VAL A 982 23.20 46.05 -0.61
CA VAL A 982 23.32 46.22 -2.05
C VAL A 982 23.80 47.63 -2.39
N ALA A 983 23.19 48.67 -1.83
CA ALA A 983 23.60 50.07 -2.04
C ALA A 983 25.01 50.36 -1.52
N GLU A 984 25.42 49.72 -0.43
CA GLU A 984 26.78 49.84 0.13
C GLU A 984 27.82 49.14 -0.75
N ARG A 985 27.57 47.89 -1.17
CA ARG A 985 28.43 47.17 -2.12
C ARG A 985 28.54 47.91 -3.45
N TYR A 986 27.43 48.48 -3.93
CA TYR A 986 27.40 49.33 -5.11
C TYR A 986 28.30 50.56 -4.96
N ARG A 987 28.12 51.33 -3.88
CA ARG A 987 28.96 52.51 -3.58
C ARG A 987 30.44 52.19 -3.44
N ASN A 988 30.77 51.01 -2.92
CA ASN A 988 32.14 50.55 -2.73
C ASN A 988 32.75 49.92 -4.00
N GLY A 989 32.03 49.90 -5.13
CA GLY A 989 32.50 49.31 -6.39
C GLY A 989 32.62 47.78 -6.39
N LEU A 990 32.06 47.10 -5.38
CA LEU A 990 32.20 45.66 -5.15
C LEU A 990 31.23 44.81 -5.98
N LEU A 991 30.43 45.42 -6.85
CA LEU A 991 29.47 44.76 -7.74
C LEU A 991 29.89 44.81 -9.22
N ALA A 992 31.13 45.26 -9.50
CA ALA A 992 31.68 45.39 -10.84
C ALA A 992 32.27 44.06 -11.36
N GLU A 993 31.41 43.08 -11.62
CA GLU A 993 31.66 42.15 -12.73
C GLU A 993 30.61 42.47 -13.80
N VAL A 994 30.93 43.49 -14.61
CA VAL A 994 30.15 43.84 -15.79
C VAL A 994 30.18 42.62 -16.71
N VAL A 995 29.01 42.05 -16.98
CA VAL A 995 28.86 41.08 -18.08
C VAL A 995 29.19 41.86 -19.36
N ALA A 996 30.36 41.59 -19.94
CA ALA A 996 30.80 42.16 -21.22
C ALA A 996 29.92 41.67 -22.38
#